data_AF-A0A6P4Y1Y3-F1
#
_entry.id   AF-A0A6P4Y1Y3-F1
#
_cell.length_a   1.000
_cell.length_b   1.000
_cell.length_c   1.000
_cell.angle_alpha   90.00
_cell.angle_beta   90.00
_cell.angle_gamma   90.00
#
_symmetry.space_group_name_H-M   'P 1'
#
loop_
_entity.id
_entity.type
_entity.pdbx_description
1 polymer ?
#
loop_
_entity_poly.entity_id
_entity_poly.type
_entity_poly.pdbx_seq_one_letter_code
_entity_poly.pdbx_strand_id
1 'polypeptide(L)'
;MYRPITSVTGCGGNLTAPSGGPVTSPNYPGDYGYNENCEWLIAVPEGSIIRLTFDSFDTEERWDFLTIYDGASDNAAKIKSRIRLVEHAYGYYPHGPNERRVEVRPVDSWTWGGVCGEHFDLRDADVVCRMLGYIWANHFMSSSDGHGLAYMADIRCDGNESSLFNCSYAGWGSHRCVYGYAGVVCGTLYIASSRLNFHHVHMCVIIYLDPSRIRLIGGSGSNEGRVEVRPEDSMTWGTVCHNRFNMDDADVVCRMLGYPNATQVRNDAYFGQGTGPIYMDDVRCDGNETSLFSCSYAGWTIHDCDHGQDAGVVCRTDSSRIRLVGGSGPNQGRVEVRPADSFRWGTVCDNGFDLEDAEVVCRMLGYPNAYRVHPNAFFGTGTGPIYLEDLQCDGTESSLFYCSHKGWRVHDCSPRHGDDVGVVCDTLCLCLDTSRIRLVGGSSRKEGRIEVRPADSMTWGTVCHNQFDMKDADVVCKMLGYPSAQLVRNYAYFGPGRGPIYMDNLRCNGDENSLFNCSYPGWMINDLNCSHDQAAGVECTGEPFLLVATNGGIFQIEVKDGSEVKMSSGRVYSVDYDPKTDFMYWYGYRDIKRARRDGSGQETIVSDVARARCLRLDHAGGNVYWSDDAGHISVARKDGSFVRTLTIRTLTLQGSAGQLVLDPRNG
;
A
#
# COMPACT_ATOMS: atom_id res chain seq x y z
N MET A 1 -14.52 24.61 6.69
CA MET A 1 -14.78 24.70 8.15
C MET A 1 -15.66 23.53 8.55
N TYR A 2 -15.09 22.48 9.16
CA TYR A 2 -15.57 21.75 10.34
C TYR A 2 -14.66 20.54 10.57
N ARG A 3 -14.23 20.37 11.83
CA ARG A 3 -13.27 19.38 12.34
C ARG A 3 -13.89 17.98 12.47
N PRO A 4 -13.09 16.91 12.47
CA PRO A 4 -13.29 15.78 13.36
C PRO A 4 -12.49 16.02 14.65
N ILE A 5 -13.20 16.20 15.77
CA ILE A 5 -12.63 15.97 17.11
C ILE A 5 -12.95 14.51 17.43
N THR A 6 -11.98 13.62 17.21
CA THR A 6 -11.91 12.38 17.98
C THR A 6 -10.91 12.65 19.10
N SER A 7 -11.43 13.07 20.25
CA SER A 7 -10.68 13.11 21.50
C SER A 7 -10.41 11.67 21.93
N VAL A 8 -9.22 11.15 21.60
CA VAL A 8 -8.64 10.10 22.43
C VAL A 8 -8.19 10.81 23.70
N THR A 9 -8.90 10.57 24.81
CA THR A 9 -8.45 10.94 26.15
C THR A 9 -7.24 10.08 26.49
N GLY A 10 -6.05 10.55 26.11
CA GLY A 10 -4.76 9.90 26.30
C GLY A 10 -3.78 10.31 25.21
N CYS A 11 -2.53 10.57 25.56
CA CYS A 11 -1.48 10.99 24.64
C CYS A 11 -0.49 9.85 24.41
N GLY A 12 -0.18 9.57 23.14
CA GLY A 12 0.56 8.37 22.72
C GLY A 12 -0.31 7.28 22.08
N GLY A 13 0.33 6.25 21.52
CA GLY A 13 -0.30 5.10 20.88
C GLY A 13 0.39 4.59 19.61
N ASN A 14 -0.02 3.42 19.12
CA ASN A 14 0.53 2.81 17.91
C ASN A 14 -0.23 3.29 16.67
N LEU A 15 0.49 3.81 15.69
CA LEU A 15 0.01 4.22 14.39
C LEU A 15 0.50 3.24 13.34
N THR A 16 -0.42 2.73 12.52
CA THR A 16 -0.13 1.87 11.37
C THR A 16 -0.64 2.49 10.08
N ALA A 17 0.10 2.33 8.98
CA ALA A 17 -0.39 2.70 7.64
C ALA A 17 -1.49 1.75 7.15
N PRO A 18 -2.50 2.23 6.37
CA PRO A 18 -2.68 3.58 5.86
C PRO A 18 -3.41 4.52 6.83
N SER A 19 -3.77 4.04 8.02
CA SER A 19 -4.62 4.72 9.01
C SER A 19 -3.93 5.77 9.90
N GLY A 20 -2.62 6.01 9.72
CA GLY A 20 -1.86 7.00 10.49
C GLY A 20 -2.31 8.43 10.21
N GLY A 21 -3.34 8.89 10.92
CA GLY A 21 -3.83 10.27 10.88
C GLY A 21 -2.88 11.27 11.54
N PRO A 22 -3.22 12.58 11.53
CA PRO A 22 -2.41 13.61 12.17
C PRO A 22 -2.28 13.33 13.67
N VAL A 23 -1.03 13.33 14.16
CA VAL A 23 -0.73 13.27 15.59
C VAL A 23 -0.87 14.66 16.17
N THR A 24 -1.61 14.78 17.26
CA THR A 24 -1.78 16.06 17.96
C THR A 24 -1.50 15.88 19.44
N SER A 25 -0.93 16.91 20.06
CA SER A 25 -0.85 16.98 21.52
C SER A 25 -2.25 16.93 22.15
N PRO A 26 -2.37 16.51 23.42
CA PRO A 26 -3.61 16.63 24.17
C PRO A 26 -4.16 18.05 24.07
N ASN A 27 -5.47 18.18 23.86
CA ASN A 27 -6.20 19.44 23.76
C ASN A 27 -5.96 20.29 22.49
N TYR A 28 -5.14 19.85 21.53
CA TYR A 28 -4.93 20.60 20.28
C TYR A 28 -6.27 21.01 19.63
N PRO A 29 -6.43 22.27 19.23
CA PRO A 29 -5.42 23.34 19.10
C PRO A 29 -5.23 24.23 20.34
N GLY A 30 -5.74 23.84 21.51
CA GLY A 30 -5.40 24.46 22.79
C GLY A 30 -4.11 23.88 23.39
N ASP A 31 -3.68 24.47 24.50
CA ASP A 31 -2.44 24.08 25.19
C ASP A 31 -2.52 22.65 25.73
N TYR A 32 -1.41 21.93 25.60
CA TYR A 32 -1.23 20.61 26.20
C TYR A 32 -1.02 20.72 27.72
N GLY A 33 -1.25 19.63 28.44
CA GLY A 33 -1.19 19.60 29.90
C GLY A 33 0.23 19.76 30.46
N TYR A 34 0.33 20.05 31.76
CA TYR A 34 1.62 20.15 32.44
C TYR A 34 2.28 18.76 32.63
N ASN A 35 3.58 18.63 32.34
CA ASN A 35 4.37 17.40 32.48
C ASN A 35 3.82 16.21 31.66
N GLU A 36 3.19 16.48 30.51
CA GLU A 36 2.65 15.43 29.65
C GLU A 36 3.78 14.65 28.97
N ASN A 37 3.78 13.33 29.19
CA ASN A 37 4.72 12.42 28.54
C ASN A 37 3.99 11.56 27.52
N CYS A 38 4.13 11.87 26.23
CA CYS A 38 3.42 11.18 25.18
C CYS A 38 4.37 10.34 24.31
N GLU A 39 3.95 9.13 23.96
CA GLU A 39 4.76 8.17 23.22
C GLU A 39 3.94 7.56 22.08
N TRP A 40 4.33 7.82 20.84
CA TRP A 40 3.73 7.21 19.67
C TRP A 40 4.67 6.17 19.04
N LEU A 41 4.11 5.18 18.37
CA LEU A 41 4.87 4.14 17.66
C LEU A 41 4.33 4.08 16.24
N ILE A 42 5.15 4.45 15.24
CA ILE A 42 4.69 4.54 13.85
C ILE A 42 5.22 3.34 13.06
N ALA A 43 4.41 2.28 13.01
CA ALA A 43 4.72 1.08 12.24
C ALA A 43 4.22 1.23 10.79
N VAL A 44 5.11 1.09 9.82
CA VAL A 44 4.77 1.10 8.39
C VAL A 44 5.28 -0.17 7.72
N PRO A 45 4.63 -0.64 6.63
CA PRO A 45 5.15 -1.74 5.83
C PRO A 45 6.56 -1.45 5.30
N GLU A 46 7.37 -2.50 5.16
CA GLU A 46 8.76 -2.40 4.71
C GLU A 46 8.91 -1.63 3.38
N GLY A 47 9.93 -0.76 3.29
CA GLY A 47 10.16 0.09 2.11
C GLY A 47 9.32 1.38 2.07
N SER A 48 8.43 1.58 3.04
CA SER A 48 7.70 2.84 3.19
C SER A 48 8.61 3.94 3.75
N ILE A 49 8.58 5.12 3.13
CA ILE A 49 9.26 6.30 3.65
C ILE A 49 8.32 6.99 4.65
N ILE A 50 8.69 7.00 5.93
CA ILE A 50 7.98 7.80 6.94
C ILE A 50 8.37 9.27 6.74
N ARG A 51 7.42 10.07 6.26
CA ARG A 51 7.56 11.52 6.17
C ARG A 51 6.80 12.17 7.32
N LEU A 52 7.55 12.66 8.31
CA LEU A 52 6.98 13.48 9.39
C LEU A 52 6.89 14.93 8.93
N THR A 53 5.68 15.49 8.95
CA THR A 53 5.42 16.91 8.67
C THR A 53 4.81 17.56 9.88
N PHE A 54 5.37 18.69 10.29
CA PHE A 54 4.90 19.47 11.42
C PHE A 54 4.07 20.64 10.90
N ASP A 55 2.75 20.48 10.94
CA ASP A 55 1.82 21.54 10.49
C ASP A 55 1.71 22.68 11.53
N SER A 56 1.99 22.37 12.80
CA SER A 56 2.04 23.31 13.93
C SER A 56 2.97 22.73 15.00
N PHE A 57 4.02 23.46 15.41
CA PHE A 57 5.00 22.97 16.37
C PHE A 57 5.49 24.12 17.26
N ASP A 58 5.19 24.03 18.55
CA ASP A 58 5.54 25.05 19.55
C ASP A 58 5.77 24.37 20.91
N THR A 59 6.97 24.54 21.46
CA THR A 59 7.46 23.80 22.64
C THR A 59 8.27 24.73 23.56
N GLU A 60 8.36 24.38 24.85
CA GLU A 60 9.21 25.06 25.84
C GLU A 60 10.67 25.17 25.42
N GLU A 61 11.23 26.38 25.37
CA GLU A 61 12.68 26.49 25.19
C GLU A 61 13.43 25.89 26.39
N ARG A 62 14.32 24.92 26.15
CA ARG A 62 15.27 24.27 27.10
C ARG A 62 14.73 23.25 28.08
N TRP A 63 13.42 23.17 28.23
CA TRP A 63 12.86 22.12 29.07
C TRP A 63 12.19 21.10 28.18
N ASP A 64 11.52 21.51 27.10
CA ASP A 64 10.90 20.61 26.15
C ASP A 64 11.77 20.05 25.06
N PHE A 65 11.43 18.82 24.69
CA PHE A 65 12.01 18.20 23.52
C PHE A 65 11.06 17.22 22.85
N LEU A 66 10.87 17.40 21.54
CA LEU A 66 10.51 16.29 20.66
C LEU A 66 11.77 15.47 20.38
N THR A 67 11.74 14.17 20.65
CA THR A 67 12.84 13.26 20.31
C THR A 67 12.33 12.15 19.42
N ILE A 68 12.92 12.03 18.22
CA ILE A 68 12.56 10.99 17.27
C ILE A 68 13.61 9.88 17.36
N TYR A 69 13.15 8.65 17.48
CA TYR A 69 13.98 7.45 17.57
C TYR A 69 13.81 6.60 16.31
N ASP A 70 14.88 5.92 15.92
CA ASP A 70 14.93 4.93 14.85
C ASP A 70 15.01 3.54 15.49
N GLY A 71 13.88 3.06 15.99
CA GLY A 71 13.75 1.72 16.59
C GLY A 71 12.66 1.60 17.65
N ALA A 72 12.51 0.41 18.26
CA ALA A 72 11.34 0.01 19.05
C ALA A 72 11.27 0.42 20.52
N SER A 73 12.10 1.37 20.94
CA SER A 73 12.04 1.94 22.29
C SER A 73 12.80 3.26 22.36
N ASP A 74 12.65 3.98 23.47
CA ASP A 74 13.46 5.15 23.85
C ASP A 74 14.97 4.86 24.01
N ASN A 75 15.37 3.59 24.01
CA ASN A 75 16.77 3.16 23.96
C ASN A 75 17.35 3.08 22.53
N ALA A 76 16.51 3.23 21.50
CA ALA A 76 16.93 3.15 20.11
C ALA A 76 17.76 4.36 19.66
N ALA A 77 18.34 4.27 18.46
CA ALA A 77 19.16 5.35 17.92
C ALA A 77 18.31 6.60 17.71
N LYS A 78 18.66 7.72 18.36
CA LYS A 78 17.99 9.00 18.10
C LYS A 78 18.24 9.42 16.64
N ILE A 79 17.19 9.75 15.90
CA ILE A 79 17.30 10.43 14.61
C ILE A 79 17.77 11.85 14.91
N LYS A 80 19.08 12.08 14.82
CA LYS A 80 19.69 13.37 15.12
C LYS A 80 20.01 14.10 13.82
N SER A 81 19.84 15.42 13.80
CA SER A 81 20.30 16.23 12.67
C SER A 81 21.83 16.06 12.49
N ARG A 82 22.25 15.92 11.23
CA ARG A 82 23.66 15.88 10.83
C ARG A 82 24.23 17.25 10.46
N ILE A 83 23.37 18.27 10.53
CA ILE A 83 23.65 19.68 10.26
C ILE A 83 22.99 20.53 11.34
N ARG A 84 23.64 21.62 11.75
CA ARG A 84 23.08 22.63 12.65
C ARG A 84 23.59 24.02 12.33
N LEU A 85 22.85 25.01 12.80
CA LEU A 85 23.25 26.41 12.80
C LEU A 85 23.61 26.82 14.22
N VAL A 86 24.83 27.35 14.42
CA VAL A 86 25.30 27.81 15.73
C VAL A 86 25.56 29.32 15.73
N GLU A 87 25.22 29.96 16.84
CA GLU A 87 25.52 31.38 17.08
C GLU A 87 27.02 31.58 17.33
N HIS A 88 27.53 32.76 16.96
CA HIS A 88 28.93 33.12 17.22
C HIS A 88 29.18 33.25 18.73
N ALA A 89 30.20 32.56 19.24
CA ALA A 89 30.54 32.52 20.67
C ALA A 89 31.17 33.82 21.22
N TYR A 90 31.54 34.78 20.35
CA TYR A 90 32.12 36.06 20.76
C TYR A 90 31.34 37.20 20.09
N GLY A 91 30.40 37.77 20.84
CA GLY A 91 29.64 38.93 20.42
C GLY A 91 30.51 40.18 20.36
N TYR A 92 30.91 40.58 19.15
CA TYR A 92 31.15 41.96 18.72
C TYR A 92 31.60 41.93 17.24
N TYR A 93 30.76 42.37 16.29
CA TYR A 93 31.04 42.90 14.92
C TYR A 93 29.81 42.69 13.98
N PRO A 94 29.64 43.47 12.89
CA PRO A 94 28.49 44.39 12.68
C PRO A 94 27.33 43.80 11.85
N HIS A 95 27.22 42.49 11.78
CA HIS A 95 26.26 41.81 10.92
C HIS A 95 25.20 41.12 11.82
N GLY A 96 23.93 41.16 11.41
CA GLY A 96 22.72 41.19 12.26
C GLY A 96 22.33 39.89 13.00
N PRO A 97 21.20 39.92 13.75
CA PRO A 97 20.77 38.86 14.68
C PRO A 97 20.35 37.50 14.08
N ASN A 98 20.46 37.32 12.76
CA ASN A 98 20.05 36.08 12.07
C ASN A 98 21.22 35.29 11.46
N GLU A 99 22.44 35.61 11.86
CA GLU A 99 23.66 35.10 11.25
C GLU A 99 24.17 33.90 12.02
N ARG A 100 24.23 32.75 11.35
CA ARG A 100 24.60 31.49 12.01
C ARG A 100 25.60 30.70 11.18
N ARG A 101 26.61 30.16 11.86
CA ARG A 101 27.65 29.31 11.27
C ARG A 101 27.07 27.91 11.00
N VAL A 102 27.42 27.33 9.86
CA VAL A 102 27.05 25.97 9.49
C VAL A 102 28.03 24.97 10.11
N GLU A 103 27.50 24.05 10.89
CA GLU A 103 28.26 22.90 11.40
C GLU A 103 27.66 21.59 10.95
N VAL A 104 28.53 20.64 10.65
CA VAL A 104 28.20 19.30 10.18
C VAL A 104 28.94 18.27 11.01
N ARG A 105 28.44 17.03 10.98
CA ARG A 105 29.16 15.90 11.60
C ARG A 105 29.01 14.59 10.81
N PRO A 106 30.05 13.74 10.84
CA PRO A 106 29.97 12.35 10.40
C PRO A 106 28.88 11.57 11.16
N VAL A 107 28.38 10.51 10.54
CA VAL A 107 27.35 9.62 11.11
C VAL A 107 27.79 9.06 12.48
N ASP A 108 29.08 8.72 12.60
CA ASP A 108 29.65 8.05 13.78
C ASP A 108 30.40 9.00 14.73
N SER A 109 30.23 10.31 14.57
CA SER A 109 30.98 11.30 15.37
C SER A 109 30.09 12.12 16.32
N TRP A 110 30.60 12.30 17.53
CA TRP A 110 30.02 13.15 18.56
C TRP A 110 30.48 14.61 18.48
N THR A 111 31.48 14.88 17.64
CA THR A 111 32.07 16.21 17.47
C THR A 111 31.45 16.91 16.26
N TRP A 112 31.20 18.20 16.40
CA TRP A 112 30.76 19.07 15.31
C TRP A 112 31.97 19.76 14.71
N GLY A 113 32.01 19.80 13.38
CA GLY A 113 33.02 20.54 12.63
C GLY A 113 32.36 21.56 11.71
N GLY A 114 33.04 22.66 11.47
CA GLY A 114 32.53 23.69 10.56
C GLY A 114 32.67 23.29 9.09
N VAL A 115 31.95 23.99 8.23
CA VAL A 115 32.11 23.90 6.77
C VAL A 115 32.97 25.08 6.31
N CYS A 116 33.99 24.87 5.48
CA CYS A 116 34.78 25.99 4.95
C CYS A 116 33.94 26.88 4.02
N GLY A 117 34.11 28.19 4.15
CA GLY A 117 33.45 29.20 3.30
C GLY A 117 34.09 29.36 1.92
N GLU A 118 35.18 28.65 1.63
CA GLU A 118 35.82 28.69 0.31
C GLU A 118 34.90 28.02 -0.72
N HIS A 119 34.62 28.74 -1.81
CA HIS A 119 33.67 28.32 -2.86
C HIS A 119 32.21 28.17 -2.44
N PHE A 120 31.89 28.41 -1.16
CA PHE A 120 30.53 28.38 -0.64
C PHE A 120 29.74 29.58 -1.18
N ASP A 121 28.62 29.34 -1.86
CA ASP A 121 27.79 30.35 -2.52
C ASP A 121 26.31 30.32 -2.10
N LEU A 122 25.45 31.08 -2.79
CA LEU A 122 24.01 31.13 -2.52
C LEU A 122 23.29 29.80 -2.78
N ARG A 123 23.77 28.96 -3.70
CA ARG A 123 23.17 27.66 -4.02
C ARG A 123 23.45 26.67 -2.89
N ASP A 124 24.67 26.69 -2.37
CA ASP A 124 25.04 25.90 -1.19
C ASP A 124 24.22 26.34 0.04
N ALA A 125 24.09 27.66 0.23
CA ALA A 125 23.29 28.22 1.30
C ALA A 125 21.80 27.83 1.19
N ASP A 126 21.25 27.81 -0.01
CA ASP A 126 19.85 27.41 -0.25
C ASP A 126 19.62 25.94 0.08
N VAL A 127 20.55 25.05 -0.32
CA VAL A 127 20.52 23.63 0.06
C VAL A 127 20.60 23.47 1.58
N VAL A 128 21.47 24.23 2.27
CA VAL A 128 21.55 24.22 3.74
C VAL A 128 20.23 24.66 4.38
N CYS A 129 19.65 25.76 3.91
CA CYS A 129 18.40 26.30 4.43
C CYS A 129 17.22 25.34 4.19
N ARG A 130 17.11 24.74 2.99
CA ARG A 130 16.09 23.72 2.69
C ARG A 130 16.27 22.45 3.51
N MET A 131 17.51 22.02 3.73
CA MET A 131 17.83 20.87 4.59
C MET A 131 17.48 21.12 6.07
N LEU A 132 17.47 22.38 6.50
CA LEU A 132 17.06 22.82 7.84
C LEU A 132 15.56 23.20 7.92
N GLY A 133 14.79 23.03 6.84
CA GLY A 133 13.35 23.27 6.80
C GLY A 133 12.92 24.70 6.44
N TYR A 134 13.84 25.56 6.01
CA TYR A 134 13.54 26.91 5.51
C TYR A 134 13.27 26.91 4.00
N ILE A 135 12.50 27.89 3.53
CA ILE A 135 12.04 27.94 2.12
C ILE A 135 13.17 28.31 1.16
N TRP A 136 14.03 29.25 1.57
CA TRP A 136 15.19 29.70 0.80
C TRP A 136 16.30 30.27 1.69
N ALA A 137 17.49 30.45 1.12
CA ALA A 137 18.54 31.30 1.69
C ALA A 137 18.37 32.77 1.26
N ASN A 138 18.43 33.69 2.22
CA ASN A 138 18.44 35.14 1.95
C ASN A 138 19.86 35.62 1.60
N HIS A 139 20.88 35.10 2.28
CA HIS A 139 22.29 35.48 2.09
C HIS A 139 23.23 34.39 2.61
N PHE A 140 24.46 34.35 2.09
CA PHE A 140 25.56 33.51 2.58
C PHE A 140 26.74 34.38 3.02
N MET A 141 27.60 33.88 3.89
CA MET A 141 28.74 34.64 4.40
C MET A 141 29.89 33.72 4.82
N SER A 142 31.07 34.30 4.97
CA SER A 142 32.27 33.63 5.46
C SER A 142 32.77 34.33 6.73
N SER A 143 32.84 33.60 7.85
CA SER A 143 33.31 34.15 9.14
C SER A 143 34.84 34.18 9.17
N SER A 144 35.49 35.27 9.61
CA SER A 144 36.96 35.37 9.69
C SER A 144 37.63 34.53 10.79
N ASP A 145 36.87 33.85 11.64
CA ASP A 145 37.39 33.03 12.74
C ASP A 145 37.85 31.64 12.24
N GLY A 146 39.01 31.60 11.60
CA GLY A 146 39.65 30.40 11.04
C GLY A 146 40.32 29.47 12.05
N HIS A 147 39.81 29.35 13.28
CA HIS A 147 40.39 28.45 14.30
C HIS A 147 39.35 27.42 14.79
N GLY A 148 39.38 26.23 14.20
CA GLY A 148 38.62 25.04 14.62
C GLY A 148 38.81 23.87 13.65
N LEU A 149 38.17 22.73 13.93
CA LEU A 149 38.13 21.58 13.02
C LEU A 149 37.04 21.81 11.97
N ALA A 150 37.43 22.06 10.72
CA ALA A 150 36.49 22.05 9.60
C ALA A 150 36.37 20.62 9.06
N TYR A 151 35.15 20.12 8.86
CA TYR A 151 34.89 18.74 8.42
C TYR A 151 34.57 18.59 6.95
N MET A 152 34.16 19.68 6.29
CA MET A 152 33.91 19.72 4.86
C MET A 152 34.45 21.01 4.27
N ALA A 153 34.95 20.95 3.03
CA ALA A 153 35.49 22.07 2.28
C ALA A 153 35.20 21.92 0.78
N ASP A 154 35.30 23.02 0.04
CA ASP A 154 35.05 23.10 -1.41
C ASP A 154 33.66 22.55 -1.79
N ILE A 155 32.64 22.95 -1.03
CA ILE A 155 31.25 22.60 -1.33
C ILE A 155 30.86 23.26 -2.64
N ARG A 156 30.26 22.49 -3.56
CA ARG A 156 29.72 22.97 -4.83
C ARG A 156 28.41 22.27 -5.12
N CYS A 157 27.30 22.94 -4.80
CA CYS A 157 25.94 22.52 -5.11
C CYS A 157 25.44 23.16 -6.42
N ASP A 158 24.67 22.42 -7.20
CA ASP A 158 23.92 22.93 -8.35
C ASP A 158 22.66 23.70 -7.93
N GLY A 159 22.18 23.49 -6.69
CA GLY A 159 21.02 24.15 -6.09
C GLY A 159 19.74 23.32 -6.09
N ASN A 160 19.76 22.12 -6.67
CA ASN A 160 18.62 21.18 -6.71
C ASN A 160 18.77 20.01 -5.72
N GLU A 161 19.88 19.95 -5.00
CA GLU A 161 20.18 18.88 -4.07
C GLU A 161 19.21 18.91 -2.87
N SER A 162 18.92 17.73 -2.35
CA SER A 162 18.09 17.54 -1.15
C SER A 162 18.90 17.67 0.14
N SER A 163 20.23 17.65 0.07
CA SER A 163 21.15 17.73 1.21
C SER A 163 22.51 18.25 0.79
N LEU A 164 23.19 18.97 1.71
CA LEU A 164 24.57 19.43 1.54
C LEU A 164 25.56 18.28 1.29
N PHE A 165 25.24 17.07 1.75
CA PHE A 165 26.09 15.89 1.57
C PHE A 165 26.01 15.28 0.16
N ASN A 166 25.04 15.70 -0.65
CA ASN A 166 24.86 15.25 -2.03
C ASN A 166 25.53 16.21 -3.03
N CYS A 167 26.08 17.32 -2.56
CA CYS A 167 26.87 18.23 -3.37
C CYS A 167 28.28 17.67 -3.59
N SER A 168 29.03 18.21 -4.55
CA SER A 168 30.45 17.90 -4.68
C SER A 168 31.24 18.57 -3.56
N TYR A 169 32.18 17.85 -2.91
CA TYR A 169 33.05 18.40 -1.87
C TYR A 169 34.38 17.65 -1.77
N ALA A 170 35.39 18.25 -1.12
CA ALA A 170 36.75 17.71 -1.00
C ALA A 170 36.92 16.51 -0.02
N GLY A 171 35.85 15.79 0.28
CA GLY A 171 35.83 14.67 1.23
C GLY A 171 35.78 15.10 2.71
N TRP A 172 35.53 14.11 3.59
CA TRP A 172 35.50 14.32 5.05
C TRP A 172 36.91 14.34 5.65
N GLY A 173 37.18 15.27 6.55
CA GLY A 173 38.48 15.33 7.23
C GLY A 173 38.72 16.69 7.87
N SER A 174 39.87 16.87 8.53
CA SER A 174 40.24 18.17 9.10
C SER A 174 40.80 19.09 8.02
N HIS A 175 39.98 20.03 7.55
CA HIS A 175 40.36 21.03 6.55
C HIS A 175 40.80 22.35 7.20
N ARG A 176 41.73 23.06 6.57
CA ARG A 176 42.17 24.39 7.01
C ARG A 176 41.52 25.44 6.12
N CYS A 177 40.49 26.13 6.63
CA CYS A 177 39.80 27.17 5.88
C CYS A 177 40.59 28.48 5.91
N VAL A 178 41.01 28.99 4.74
CA VAL A 178 41.74 30.26 4.55
C VAL A 178 40.80 31.46 4.69
N TYR A 179 39.57 31.33 4.19
CA TYR A 179 38.53 32.38 4.30
C TYR A 179 37.58 32.20 5.49
N GLY A 180 37.85 31.17 6.31
CA GLY A 180 37.08 30.80 7.50
C GLY A 180 35.80 29.99 7.20
N TYR A 181 34.84 29.96 8.12
CA TYR A 181 33.67 29.07 8.03
C TYR A 181 32.48 29.67 7.29
N ALA A 182 31.72 28.80 6.61
CA ALA A 182 30.46 29.12 5.96
C ALA A 182 29.37 29.46 6.98
N GLY A 183 28.65 30.54 6.72
CA GLY A 183 27.47 30.98 7.45
C GLY A 183 26.31 31.26 6.50
N VAL A 184 25.08 31.09 6.98
CA VAL A 184 23.86 31.29 6.20
C VAL A 184 22.84 32.11 6.97
N VAL A 185 22.05 32.88 6.23
CA VAL A 185 20.84 33.55 6.74
C VAL A 185 19.66 32.98 5.98
N CYS A 186 18.87 32.14 6.64
CA CYS A 186 17.67 31.55 6.05
C CYS A 186 16.47 32.50 6.16
N GLY A 187 15.60 32.50 5.15
CA GLY A 187 14.40 33.35 5.13
C GLY A 187 13.28 32.78 6.01
N THR A 188 12.67 33.62 6.83
CA THR A 188 11.41 33.34 7.53
C THR A 188 10.28 34.17 6.92
N LEU A 189 9.18 33.52 6.53
CA LEU A 189 7.96 34.24 6.19
C LEU A 189 7.26 34.62 7.50
N TYR A 190 7.16 35.93 7.78
CA TYR A 190 6.42 36.50 8.89
C TYR A 190 4.91 36.16 8.73
N ILE A 191 4.38 35.22 9.52
CA ILE A 191 2.97 35.25 9.92
C ILE A 191 2.95 35.83 11.33
N ALA A 192 2.35 37.01 11.46
CA ALA A 192 2.15 37.66 12.74
C ALA A 192 1.27 36.79 13.64
N SER A 193 1.81 36.33 14.76
CA SER A 193 1.03 36.12 15.98
C SER A 193 1.82 36.63 17.17
N SER A 194 1.12 37.40 17.98
CA SER A 194 1.55 38.03 19.21
C SER A 194 2.12 37.04 20.23
N ARG A 195 3.20 37.48 20.87
CA ARG A 195 3.80 36.98 22.12
C ARG A 195 2.83 36.23 23.03
N LEU A 196 3.22 35.04 23.48
CA LEU A 196 3.16 34.54 24.87
C LEU A 196 4.02 33.26 24.95
N ASN A 197 4.79 33.11 26.03
CA ASN A 197 5.67 31.98 26.33
C ASN A 197 4.86 30.70 26.67
N PHE A 198 5.58 29.57 26.85
CA PHE A 198 5.24 28.36 27.65
C PHE A 198 4.74 27.11 26.85
N HIS A 199 4.89 25.81 27.22
CA HIS A 199 5.82 24.98 28.04
C HIS A 199 5.34 23.46 28.08
N HIS A 200 6.00 22.41 27.49
CA HIS A 200 5.97 20.91 27.67
C HIS A 200 5.24 19.74 26.83
N VAL A 201 5.79 19.07 25.77
CA VAL A 201 5.33 17.74 25.16
C VAL A 201 6.45 16.73 24.76
N HIS A 202 6.48 15.51 25.33
CA HIS A 202 7.21 14.34 24.79
C HIS A 202 6.45 13.67 23.64
N MET A 203 7.15 13.13 22.64
CA MET A 203 6.59 12.33 21.54
C MET A 203 7.60 11.25 21.13
N CYS A 204 7.28 9.98 21.40
CA CYS A 204 8.00 8.82 20.85
C CYS A 204 7.52 8.53 19.42
N VAL A 205 8.38 7.93 18.59
CA VAL A 205 8.08 7.32 17.28
C VAL A 205 9.01 6.11 17.16
N ILE A 206 8.45 4.93 16.89
CA ILE A 206 9.19 3.66 16.70
C ILE A 206 9.15 3.25 15.21
N ILE A 207 10.25 2.69 14.66
CA ILE A 207 10.40 2.15 13.28
C ILE A 207 10.94 0.70 13.31
N TYR A 208 10.44 -0.19 12.43
CA TYR A 208 10.99 -1.53 12.17
C TYR A 208 11.48 -1.63 10.71
N LEU A 209 12.72 -2.10 10.50
CA LEU A 209 13.25 -2.59 9.22
C LEU A 209 13.09 -4.12 9.20
N ASP A 210 12.58 -4.71 8.12
CA ASP A 210 12.75 -6.17 7.94
C ASP A 210 14.24 -6.46 7.67
N PRO A 211 14.83 -7.46 8.33
CA PRO A 211 16.25 -7.84 8.23
C PRO A 211 16.66 -8.55 6.92
N SER A 212 15.75 -8.83 5.98
CA SER A 212 16.06 -9.64 4.79
C SER A 212 16.87 -8.86 3.72
N ARG A 213 18.20 -8.90 3.89
CA ARG A 213 19.17 -8.40 2.89
C ARG A 213 19.25 -9.27 1.61
N ILE A 214 18.28 -10.15 1.35
CA ILE A 214 18.25 -11.11 0.25
C ILE A 214 16.82 -11.27 -0.32
N ARG A 215 16.67 -11.45 -1.64
CA ARG A 215 15.38 -11.70 -2.33
C ARG A 215 15.55 -12.51 -3.62
N LEU A 216 14.44 -13.08 -4.12
CA LEU A 216 14.36 -13.76 -5.42
C LEU A 216 13.50 -12.97 -6.41
N ILE A 217 14.00 -12.76 -7.64
CA ILE A 217 13.32 -11.99 -8.69
C ILE A 217 13.27 -12.77 -10.02
N GLY A 218 12.17 -12.64 -10.77
CA GLY A 218 12.05 -13.20 -12.13
C GLY A 218 11.62 -14.67 -12.22
N GLY A 219 11.32 -15.31 -11.08
CA GLY A 219 10.67 -16.63 -11.06
C GLY A 219 9.15 -16.57 -11.26
N SER A 220 8.54 -17.73 -11.53
CA SER A 220 7.09 -17.85 -11.70
C SER A 220 6.32 -17.93 -10.37
N GLY A 221 7.03 -18.06 -9.25
CA GLY A 221 6.49 -18.06 -7.89
C GLY A 221 7.51 -17.53 -6.86
N SER A 222 7.08 -17.31 -5.61
CA SER A 222 7.90 -16.72 -4.54
C SER A 222 9.07 -17.59 -4.07
N ASN A 223 9.10 -18.86 -4.46
CA ASN A 223 10.12 -19.84 -4.09
C ASN A 223 11.20 -20.00 -5.15
N GLU A 224 11.16 -19.28 -6.26
CA GLU A 224 12.19 -19.37 -7.30
C GLU A 224 12.53 -18.00 -7.89
N GLY A 225 13.75 -17.86 -8.39
CA GLY A 225 14.17 -16.64 -9.07
C GLY A 225 15.68 -16.42 -9.03
N ARG A 226 16.12 -15.34 -9.66
CA ARG A 226 17.47 -14.77 -9.58
C ARG A 226 17.72 -14.27 -8.16
N VAL A 227 18.88 -14.58 -7.60
CA VAL A 227 19.29 -14.17 -6.26
C VAL A 227 19.79 -12.72 -6.29
N GLU A 228 19.15 -11.86 -5.51
CA GLU A 228 19.59 -10.48 -5.30
C GLU A 228 19.85 -10.23 -3.82
N VAL A 229 20.93 -9.50 -3.54
CA VAL A 229 21.40 -9.18 -2.18
C VAL A 229 21.64 -7.69 -2.01
N ARG A 230 21.66 -7.24 -0.76
CA ARG A 230 21.94 -5.85 -0.38
C ARG A 230 22.97 -5.76 0.75
N PRO A 231 24.07 -4.99 0.59
CA PRO A 231 24.97 -4.63 1.69
C PRO A 231 24.24 -3.89 2.83
N GLU A 232 24.78 -3.94 4.05
CA GLU A 232 24.15 -3.33 5.24
C GLU A 232 24.07 -1.80 5.15
N ASP A 233 25.03 -1.20 4.45
CA ASP A 233 25.26 0.23 4.26
C ASP A 233 24.72 0.77 2.93
N SER A 234 24.10 -0.10 2.12
CA SER A 234 23.61 0.25 0.78
C SER A 234 22.08 0.19 0.70
N MET A 235 21.48 1.17 0.02
CA MET A 235 20.06 1.18 -0.31
C MET A 235 19.75 0.52 -1.67
N THR A 236 20.75 0.04 -2.39
CA THR A 236 20.59 -0.54 -3.73
C THR A 236 20.74 -2.06 -3.71
N TRP A 237 19.88 -2.75 -4.47
CA TRP A 237 19.97 -4.20 -4.69
C TRP A 237 20.96 -4.52 -5.80
N GLY A 238 21.61 -5.68 -5.71
CA GLY A 238 22.51 -6.18 -6.75
C GLY A 238 22.53 -7.70 -6.79
N THR A 239 23.06 -8.26 -7.87
CA THR A 239 22.96 -9.69 -8.16
C THR A 239 24.15 -10.49 -7.62
N VAL A 240 24.02 -11.81 -7.65
CA VAL A 240 25.09 -12.77 -7.32
C VAL A 240 25.51 -13.48 -8.60
N CYS A 241 26.81 -13.56 -8.88
CA CYS A 241 27.31 -14.30 -10.03
C CYS A 241 27.24 -15.81 -9.81
N HIS A 242 26.92 -16.57 -10.85
CA HIS A 242 26.81 -18.04 -10.79
C HIS A 242 28.16 -18.77 -10.78
N ASN A 243 29.29 -18.06 -10.91
CA ASN A 243 30.61 -18.68 -10.84
C ASN A 243 30.78 -19.41 -9.50
N ARG A 244 30.96 -20.74 -9.57
CA ARG A 244 31.04 -21.67 -8.42
C ARG A 244 29.81 -21.73 -7.50
N PHE A 245 28.76 -20.99 -7.81
CA PHE A 245 27.49 -21.02 -7.09
C PHE A 245 26.83 -22.39 -7.27
N ASN A 246 26.66 -23.13 -6.18
CA ASN A 246 26.25 -24.53 -6.17
C ASN A 246 25.06 -24.77 -5.22
N MET A 247 24.70 -26.04 -5.01
CA MET A 247 23.53 -26.42 -4.21
C MET A 247 23.66 -26.05 -2.73
N ASP A 248 24.86 -26.06 -2.16
CA ASP A 248 25.10 -25.69 -0.76
C ASP A 248 24.88 -24.17 -0.56
N ASP A 249 25.29 -23.35 -1.54
CA ASP A 249 24.99 -21.91 -1.56
C ASP A 249 23.48 -21.66 -1.67
N ALA A 250 22.81 -22.39 -2.56
CA ALA A 250 21.37 -22.28 -2.75
C ALA A 250 20.57 -22.72 -1.52
N ASP A 251 21.03 -23.76 -0.81
CA ASP A 251 20.42 -24.20 0.45
C ASP A 251 20.50 -23.12 1.53
N VAL A 252 21.61 -22.37 1.60
CA VAL A 252 21.75 -21.21 2.49
C VAL A 252 20.78 -20.09 2.07
N VAL A 253 20.70 -19.77 0.77
CA VAL A 253 19.74 -18.75 0.26
C VAL A 253 18.31 -19.11 0.61
N CYS A 254 17.90 -20.35 0.35
CA CYS A 254 16.53 -20.80 0.62
C CYS A 254 16.20 -20.80 2.11
N ARG A 255 17.11 -21.25 2.98
CA ARG A 255 16.94 -21.18 4.44
C ARG A 255 16.86 -19.74 4.95
N MET A 256 17.68 -18.86 4.39
CA MET A 256 17.69 -17.44 4.75
C MET A 256 16.39 -16.72 4.34
N LEU A 257 15.70 -17.24 3.32
CA LEU A 257 14.37 -16.80 2.87
C LEU A 257 13.19 -17.54 3.55
N GLY A 258 13.47 -18.41 4.52
CA GLY A 258 12.44 -19.15 5.27
C GLY A 258 11.97 -20.45 4.63
N TYR A 259 12.61 -20.91 3.54
CA TYR A 259 12.33 -22.21 2.92
C TYR A 259 13.21 -23.32 3.53
N PRO A 260 12.77 -24.59 3.55
CA PRO A 260 13.54 -25.67 4.16
C PRO A 260 14.92 -25.90 3.53
N ASN A 261 14.99 -25.91 2.19
CA ASN A 261 16.21 -26.10 1.42
C ASN A 261 15.96 -25.78 -0.09
N ALA A 262 17.01 -25.73 -0.90
CA ALA A 262 16.93 -25.67 -2.35
C ALA A 262 16.63 -27.03 -2.97
N THR A 263 16.09 -26.97 -4.19
CA THR A 263 15.89 -28.15 -5.05
C THR A 263 16.71 -28.06 -6.32
N GLN A 264 16.97 -26.85 -6.81
CA GLN A 264 17.72 -26.60 -8.04
C GLN A 264 18.48 -25.28 -7.95
N VAL A 265 19.64 -25.24 -8.62
CA VAL A 265 20.38 -24.03 -8.97
C VAL A 265 20.17 -23.77 -10.46
N ARG A 266 20.04 -22.51 -10.84
CA ARG A 266 19.88 -22.05 -12.22
C ARG A 266 20.97 -21.03 -12.53
N ASN A 267 21.69 -21.26 -13.63
CA ASN A 267 22.80 -20.42 -14.06
C ASN A 267 22.41 -19.61 -15.31
N ASP A 268 23.38 -18.86 -15.84
CA ASP A 268 23.26 -18.17 -17.13
C ASP A 268 22.02 -17.25 -17.22
N ALA A 269 21.71 -16.54 -16.12
CA ALA A 269 20.57 -15.63 -16.02
C ALA A 269 19.23 -16.26 -16.45
N TYR A 270 19.00 -17.53 -16.10
CA TYR A 270 17.79 -18.29 -16.45
C TYR A 270 16.47 -17.56 -16.13
N PHE A 271 16.42 -16.82 -15.01
CA PHE A 271 15.27 -16.03 -14.57
C PHE A 271 15.30 -14.57 -15.09
N GLY A 272 16.06 -14.33 -16.16
CA GLY A 272 16.37 -13.02 -16.69
C GLY A 272 17.59 -12.38 -16.05
N GLN A 273 18.23 -11.49 -16.80
CA GLN A 273 19.35 -10.69 -16.36
C GLN A 273 18.91 -9.64 -15.34
N GLY A 274 19.73 -9.41 -14.31
CA GLY A 274 19.55 -8.31 -13.38
C GLY A 274 19.98 -6.97 -13.98
N THR A 275 19.84 -5.93 -13.17
CA THR A 275 20.23 -4.56 -13.49
C THR A 275 20.94 -3.95 -12.29
N GLY A 276 22.05 -3.25 -12.51
CA GLY A 276 22.79 -2.55 -11.46
C GLY A 276 24.09 -3.26 -11.08
N PRO A 277 24.54 -3.19 -9.82
CA PRO A 277 25.79 -3.82 -9.40
C PRO A 277 25.65 -5.34 -9.27
N ILE A 278 26.71 -6.09 -9.60
CA ILE A 278 26.88 -7.49 -9.19
C ILE A 278 27.66 -7.45 -7.87
N TYR A 279 27.04 -7.88 -6.78
CA TYR A 279 27.59 -7.67 -5.44
C TYR A 279 28.48 -8.80 -4.96
N MET A 280 28.20 -10.03 -5.37
CA MET A 280 28.93 -11.21 -4.93
C MET A 280 29.34 -12.06 -6.11
N ASP A 281 30.52 -12.63 -6.00
CA ASP A 281 31.09 -13.58 -6.94
C ASP A 281 31.89 -14.64 -6.20
N ASP A 282 31.99 -15.81 -6.83
CA ASP A 282 32.77 -16.95 -6.35
C ASP A 282 32.33 -17.40 -4.94
N VAL A 283 31.02 -17.35 -4.66
CA VAL A 283 30.39 -17.71 -3.38
C VAL A 283 30.63 -19.20 -3.09
N ARG A 284 31.07 -19.49 -1.87
CA ARG A 284 31.35 -20.84 -1.37
C ARG A 284 30.88 -20.98 0.08
N CYS A 285 29.68 -21.51 0.24
CA CYS A 285 29.12 -21.97 1.48
C CYS A 285 29.47 -23.46 1.71
N ASP A 286 29.59 -23.85 2.97
CA ASP A 286 29.66 -25.24 3.44
C ASP A 286 28.26 -25.89 3.55
N GLY A 287 27.20 -25.09 3.40
CA GLY A 287 25.79 -25.51 3.36
C GLY A 287 25.07 -25.44 4.71
N ASN A 288 25.78 -25.11 5.80
CA ASN A 288 25.23 -25.03 7.16
C ASN A 288 25.09 -23.59 7.69
N GLU A 289 25.61 -22.61 6.97
CA GLU A 289 25.58 -21.19 7.32
C GLU A 289 24.15 -20.68 7.48
N THR A 290 23.94 -19.72 8.38
CA THR A 290 22.62 -19.11 8.60
C THR A 290 22.36 -17.95 7.63
N SER A 291 23.37 -17.47 6.91
CA SER A 291 23.25 -16.37 5.96
C SER A 291 24.28 -16.48 4.84
N LEU A 292 23.89 -16.08 3.63
CA LEU A 292 24.77 -16.00 2.46
C LEU A 292 25.96 -15.05 2.70
N PHE A 293 25.80 -14.01 3.54
CA PHE A 293 26.88 -13.07 3.87
C PHE A 293 27.98 -13.66 4.75
N SER A 294 27.72 -14.82 5.37
CA SER A 294 28.69 -15.53 6.21
C SER A 294 29.55 -16.52 5.42
N CYS A 295 29.19 -16.80 4.17
CA CYS A 295 29.96 -17.67 3.29
C CYS A 295 31.23 -16.95 2.78
N SER A 296 32.20 -17.71 2.27
CA SER A 296 33.36 -17.13 1.62
C SER A 296 32.99 -16.65 0.22
N TYR A 297 33.37 -15.41 -0.14
CA TYR A 297 33.20 -14.84 -1.49
C TYR A 297 34.32 -13.83 -1.76
N ALA A 298 34.46 -13.38 -3.02
CA ALA A 298 35.57 -12.53 -3.47
C ALA A 298 35.63 -11.11 -2.85
N GLY A 299 34.55 -10.67 -2.19
CA GLY A 299 34.35 -9.31 -1.67
C GLY A 299 33.32 -8.51 -2.47
N TRP A 300 32.76 -7.45 -1.86
CA TRP A 300 31.67 -6.68 -2.48
C TRP A 300 32.11 -6.02 -3.79
N THR A 301 31.32 -6.20 -4.86
CA THR A 301 31.56 -5.64 -6.20
C THR A 301 32.88 -6.07 -6.85
N ILE A 302 33.55 -7.08 -6.30
CA ILE A 302 34.75 -7.68 -6.87
C ILE A 302 34.29 -8.93 -7.65
N HIS A 303 34.19 -8.80 -8.96
CA HIS A 303 33.77 -9.87 -9.86
C HIS A 303 34.35 -9.65 -11.27
N ASP A 304 34.41 -10.71 -12.07
CA ASP A 304 34.67 -10.63 -13.52
C ASP A 304 33.43 -10.93 -14.38
N CYS A 305 32.27 -11.05 -13.73
CA CYS A 305 31.02 -11.42 -14.37
C CYS A 305 30.27 -10.25 -15.03
N ASP A 306 29.42 -10.59 -16.00
CA ASP A 306 28.31 -9.75 -16.46
C ASP A 306 26.95 -10.29 -16.01
N HIS A 307 25.86 -9.55 -16.28
CA HIS A 307 24.51 -9.98 -15.87
C HIS A 307 23.98 -11.21 -16.62
N GLY A 308 24.61 -11.62 -17.73
CA GLY A 308 24.34 -12.92 -18.35
C GLY A 308 24.73 -14.08 -17.43
N GLN A 309 25.51 -13.81 -16.37
CA GLN A 309 26.00 -14.79 -15.42
C GLN A 309 25.31 -14.71 -14.05
N ASP A 310 24.14 -14.09 -13.94
CA ASP A 310 23.44 -14.01 -12.66
C ASP A 310 22.91 -15.39 -12.20
N ALA A 311 23.12 -15.70 -10.92
CA ALA A 311 22.70 -16.94 -10.27
C ALA A 311 21.21 -16.91 -9.88
N GLY A 312 20.55 -18.06 -9.98
CA GLY A 312 19.18 -18.28 -9.55
C GLY A 312 19.00 -19.58 -8.77
N VAL A 313 17.93 -19.64 -7.98
CA VAL A 313 17.60 -20.81 -7.15
C VAL A 313 16.13 -21.17 -7.26
N VAL A 314 15.81 -22.43 -7.00
CA VAL A 314 14.44 -22.94 -6.81
C VAL A 314 14.37 -23.62 -5.44
N CYS A 315 13.69 -22.98 -4.50
CA CYS A 315 13.48 -23.44 -3.14
C CYS A 315 12.36 -24.45 -3.04
N ARG A 316 12.52 -25.41 -2.12
CA ARG A 316 11.49 -26.38 -1.76
C ARG A 316 10.39 -25.65 -1.01
N THR A 317 9.14 -25.85 -1.41
CA THR A 317 7.99 -25.38 -0.64
C THR A 317 7.35 -26.54 0.15
N ASP A 318 6.74 -26.22 1.28
CA ASP A 318 5.92 -27.17 2.06
C ASP A 318 4.64 -27.59 1.32
N SER A 319 4.38 -27.06 0.12
CA SER A 319 3.32 -27.50 -0.81
C SER A 319 3.43 -29.00 -1.17
N SER A 320 4.54 -29.67 -0.85
CA SER A 320 4.68 -31.13 -0.98
C SER A 320 4.02 -31.94 0.15
N ARG A 321 3.51 -31.28 1.20
CA ARG A 321 2.87 -31.87 2.38
C ARG A 321 1.40 -31.46 2.55
N ILE A 322 0.87 -30.66 1.64
CA ILE A 322 -0.54 -30.25 1.59
C ILE A 322 -1.05 -30.29 0.15
N ARG A 323 -2.31 -30.66 -0.08
CA ARG A 323 -2.94 -30.66 -1.41
C ARG A 323 -4.46 -30.54 -1.33
N LEU A 324 -5.08 -30.13 -2.45
CA LEU A 324 -6.53 -30.14 -2.64
C LEU A 324 -6.95 -31.30 -3.56
N VAL A 325 -7.98 -32.05 -3.16
CA VAL A 325 -8.46 -33.24 -3.90
C VAL A 325 -9.98 -33.19 -4.10
N GLY A 326 -10.47 -33.56 -5.28
CA GLY A 326 -11.90 -33.74 -5.54
C GLY A 326 -12.65 -32.48 -5.97
N GLY A 327 -11.99 -31.33 -6.11
CA GLY A 327 -12.57 -30.14 -6.74
C GLY A 327 -12.47 -30.15 -8.26
N SER A 328 -13.28 -29.32 -8.91
CA SER A 328 -13.30 -29.15 -10.38
C SER A 328 -12.17 -28.28 -10.94
N GLY A 329 -11.27 -27.78 -10.09
CA GLY A 329 -10.13 -26.92 -10.45
C GLY A 329 -9.01 -27.02 -9.41
N PRO A 330 -7.79 -26.55 -9.73
CA PRO A 330 -6.62 -26.72 -8.85
C PRO A 330 -6.69 -25.90 -7.55
N ASN A 331 -7.52 -24.85 -7.55
CA ASN A 331 -7.73 -23.95 -6.42
C ASN A 331 -8.83 -24.40 -5.47
N GLN A 332 -9.45 -25.57 -5.68
CA GLN A 332 -10.53 -26.02 -4.82
C GLN A 332 -10.50 -27.52 -4.60
N GLY A 333 -10.89 -27.95 -3.41
CA GLY A 333 -10.96 -29.37 -3.07
C GLY A 333 -10.91 -29.62 -1.57
N ARG A 334 -11.01 -30.90 -1.21
CA ARG A 334 -10.78 -31.40 0.14
C ARG A 334 -9.32 -31.22 0.53
N VAL A 335 -9.08 -30.73 1.75
CA VAL A 335 -7.72 -30.51 2.27
C VAL A 335 -7.13 -31.83 2.74
N GLU A 336 -6.01 -32.22 2.13
CA GLU A 336 -5.23 -33.38 2.55
C GLU A 336 -3.81 -32.96 2.93
N VAL A 337 -3.35 -33.47 4.07
CA VAL A 337 -2.03 -33.15 4.64
C VAL A 337 -1.21 -34.41 4.90
N ARG A 338 0.11 -34.22 4.97
CA ARG A 338 1.08 -35.28 5.26
C ARG A 338 2.10 -34.83 6.33
N PRO A 339 2.11 -35.47 7.52
CA PRO A 339 3.12 -35.23 8.56
C PRO A 339 4.53 -35.55 8.04
N ALA A 340 5.56 -34.87 8.57
CA ALA A 340 6.95 -35.05 8.14
C ALA A 340 7.49 -36.48 8.38
N ASP A 341 6.95 -37.18 9.38
CA ASP A 341 7.34 -38.54 9.79
C ASP A 341 6.51 -39.63 9.10
N SER A 342 5.59 -39.29 8.19
CA SER A 342 4.70 -40.24 7.53
C SER A 342 4.62 -40.07 6.02
N PHE A 343 4.63 -41.18 5.29
CA PHE A 343 4.44 -41.19 3.84
C PHE A 343 2.96 -41.23 3.42
N ARG A 344 2.01 -41.34 4.36
CA ARG A 344 0.57 -41.46 4.07
C ARG A 344 -0.14 -40.12 4.19
N TRP A 345 -0.86 -39.75 3.11
CA TRP A 345 -1.83 -38.66 3.11
C TRP A 345 -3.00 -38.96 4.03
N GLY A 346 -3.56 -37.91 4.62
CA GLY A 346 -4.74 -37.96 5.48
C GLY A 346 -5.48 -36.64 5.45
N THR A 347 -6.66 -36.61 6.05
CA THR A 347 -7.59 -35.48 5.92
C THR A 347 -7.57 -34.58 7.15
N VAL A 348 -8.19 -33.41 7.01
CA VAL A 348 -8.41 -32.43 8.08
C VAL A 348 -9.90 -32.36 8.36
N CYS A 349 -10.26 -32.32 9.64
CA CYS A 349 -11.65 -32.22 10.07
C CYS A 349 -12.16 -30.78 9.96
N ASP A 350 -13.46 -30.61 9.70
CA ASP A 350 -14.14 -29.32 9.60
C ASP A 350 -14.54 -28.71 10.97
N ASN A 351 -14.51 -29.50 12.04
CA ASN A 351 -14.71 -29.01 13.41
C ASN A 351 -13.68 -27.93 13.76
N GLY A 352 -14.18 -26.71 13.99
CA GLY A 352 -13.37 -25.55 14.32
C GLY A 352 -12.64 -24.93 13.14
N PHE A 353 -12.75 -25.48 11.92
CA PHE A 353 -12.02 -24.99 10.75
C PHE A 353 -12.69 -23.77 10.12
N ASP A 354 -12.03 -22.62 10.12
CA ASP A 354 -12.57 -21.34 9.65
C ASP A 354 -11.80 -20.74 8.45
N LEU A 355 -12.12 -19.49 8.10
CA LEU A 355 -11.53 -18.83 6.93
C LEU A 355 -10.06 -18.47 7.16
N GLU A 356 -9.68 -18.21 8.41
CA GLU A 356 -8.32 -17.90 8.84
C GLU A 356 -7.42 -19.14 8.72
N ASP A 357 -7.92 -20.34 9.06
CA ASP A 357 -7.25 -21.60 8.75
C ASP A 357 -7.11 -21.83 7.24
N ALA A 358 -8.17 -21.52 6.48
CA ALA A 358 -8.18 -21.66 5.03
C ALA A 358 -7.18 -20.71 4.36
N GLU A 359 -6.99 -19.52 4.92
CA GLU A 359 -6.03 -18.52 4.44
C GLU A 359 -4.61 -19.08 4.48
N VAL A 360 -4.25 -19.77 5.57
CA VAL A 360 -2.97 -20.47 5.70
C VAL A 360 -2.85 -21.60 4.67
N VAL A 361 -3.91 -22.40 4.47
CA VAL A 361 -3.93 -23.48 3.46
C VAL A 361 -3.72 -22.92 2.05
N CYS A 362 -4.44 -21.87 1.69
CA CYS A 362 -4.34 -21.24 0.38
C CYS A 362 -2.97 -20.62 0.15
N ARG A 363 -2.40 -19.93 1.15
CA ARG A 363 -1.04 -19.39 1.12
C ARG A 363 0.01 -20.48 0.96
N MET A 364 -0.09 -21.60 1.70
CA MET A 364 0.84 -22.73 1.56
C MET A 364 0.81 -23.38 0.17
N LEU A 365 -0.32 -23.30 -0.52
CA LEU A 365 -0.52 -23.80 -1.88
C LEU A 365 -0.17 -22.76 -2.96
N GLY A 366 0.26 -21.55 -2.57
CA GLY A 366 0.65 -20.47 -3.47
C GLY A 366 -0.51 -19.61 -3.99
N TYR A 367 -1.68 -19.70 -3.36
CA TYR A 367 -2.83 -18.84 -3.64
C TYR A 367 -2.86 -17.63 -2.70
N PRO A 368 -3.29 -16.44 -3.18
CA PRO A 368 -3.18 -15.20 -2.43
C PRO A 368 -4.15 -15.08 -1.26
N ASN A 369 -5.38 -15.60 -1.39
CA ASN A 369 -6.38 -15.59 -0.31
C ASN A 369 -7.28 -16.84 -0.38
N ALA A 370 -7.93 -17.16 0.74
CA ALA A 370 -9.04 -18.08 0.81
C ALA A 370 -10.36 -17.38 0.42
N TYR A 371 -11.07 -17.96 -0.54
CA TYR A 371 -12.39 -17.47 -0.96
C TYR A 371 -13.50 -18.05 -0.07
N ARG A 372 -13.42 -19.35 0.23
CA ARG A 372 -14.48 -20.06 0.95
C ARG A 372 -14.01 -21.38 1.56
N VAL A 373 -14.60 -21.73 2.70
CA VAL A 373 -14.50 -23.06 3.32
C VAL A 373 -15.78 -23.85 3.10
N HIS A 374 -15.62 -25.15 2.85
CA HIS A 374 -16.70 -26.10 2.65
C HIS A 374 -16.61 -27.25 3.67
N PRO A 375 -17.53 -27.33 4.63
CA PRO A 375 -17.60 -28.44 5.58
C PRO A 375 -18.28 -29.68 4.97
N ASN A 376 -18.38 -30.75 5.76
CA ASN A 376 -19.15 -31.96 5.50
C ASN A 376 -18.76 -32.72 4.22
N ALA A 377 -17.46 -32.87 3.95
CA ALA A 377 -16.94 -33.63 2.82
C ALA A 377 -17.54 -33.21 1.46
N PHE A 378 -17.75 -31.90 1.26
CA PHE A 378 -18.36 -31.32 0.05
C PHE A 378 -17.67 -31.77 -1.25
N PHE A 379 -16.34 -31.89 -1.24
CA PHE A 379 -15.54 -32.38 -2.37
C PHE A 379 -15.33 -33.91 -2.36
N GLY A 380 -16.23 -34.63 -1.69
CA GLY A 380 -16.16 -36.07 -1.46
C GLY A 380 -15.40 -36.44 -0.20
N THR A 381 -15.65 -37.67 0.28
CA THR A 381 -14.98 -38.25 1.45
C THR A 381 -13.55 -38.64 1.10
N GLY A 382 -12.60 -38.33 1.99
CA GLY A 382 -11.23 -38.78 1.85
C GLY A 382 -11.03 -40.23 2.26
N THR A 383 -9.75 -40.63 2.25
CA THR A 383 -9.33 -41.98 2.61
C THR A 383 -8.07 -41.91 3.46
N GLY A 384 -7.97 -42.75 4.48
CA GLY A 384 -6.79 -42.83 5.33
C GLY A 384 -7.06 -42.24 6.71
N PRO A 385 -6.03 -41.77 7.43
CA PRO A 385 -6.23 -41.17 8.75
C PRO A 385 -6.72 -39.72 8.66
N ILE A 386 -7.49 -39.29 9.67
CA ILE A 386 -7.76 -37.87 9.91
C ILE A 386 -6.64 -37.37 10.84
N TYR A 387 -5.93 -36.31 10.44
CA TYR A 387 -4.71 -35.87 11.12
C TYR A 387 -4.93 -34.71 12.08
N LEU A 388 -5.81 -33.77 11.75
CA LEU A 388 -5.99 -32.51 12.46
C LEU A 388 -7.49 -32.22 12.70
N GLU A 389 -7.78 -31.65 13.87
CA GLU A 389 -9.08 -31.15 14.35
C GLU A 389 -8.81 -29.90 15.20
N ASP A 390 -9.79 -28.97 15.25
CA ASP A 390 -9.74 -27.73 16.03
C ASP A 390 -8.48 -26.92 15.70
N LEU A 391 -8.27 -26.66 14.40
CA LEU A 391 -7.26 -25.71 13.96
C LEU A 391 -7.68 -24.31 14.42
N GLN A 392 -6.71 -23.56 14.93
CA GLN A 392 -6.90 -22.21 15.44
C GLN A 392 -5.76 -21.34 14.91
N CYS A 393 -5.73 -21.16 13.59
CA CYS A 393 -4.80 -20.23 12.96
C CYS A 393 -5.27 -18.77 13.15
N ASP A 394 -4.32 -17.85 13.29
CA ASP A 394 -4.54 -16.40 13.24
C ASP A 394 -4.59 -15.86 11.79
N GLY A 395 -4.33 -16.72 10.80
CA GLY A 395 -4.31 -16.39 9.37
C GLY A 395 -2.95 -15.85 8.86
N THR A 396 -1.95 -15.72 9.73
CA THR A 396 -0.62 -15.16 9.40
C THR A 396 0.50 -16.21 9.38
N GLU A 397 0.19 -17.45 9.77
CA GLU A 397 1.14 -18.54 9.87
C GLU A 397 1.69 -18.98 8.51
N SER A 398 3.00 -19.22 8.44
CA SER A 398 3.63 -19.73 7.22
C SER A 398 3.22 -21.16 6.83
N SER A 399 2.64 -21.92 7.77
CA SER A 399 2.22 -23.30 7.57
C SER A 399 1.10 -23.72 8.53
N LEU A 400 0.15 -24.51 8.04
CA LEU A 400 -0.95 -25.10 8.81
C LEU A 400 -0.45 -25.98 9.98
N PHE A 401 0.77 -26.50 9.86
CA PHE A 401 1.39 -27.33 10.91
C PHE A 401 1.91 -26.52 12.11
N TYR A 402 1.91 -25.19 12.03
CA TYR A 402 2.30 -24.30 13.13
C TYR A 402 1.11 -23.71 13.88
N CYS A 403 -0.11 -23.87 13.36
CA CYS A 403 -1.31 -23.44 14.05
C CYS A 403 -1.56 -24.29 15.29
N SER A 404 -2.17 -23.70 16.31
CA SER A 404 -2.64 -24.44 17.48
C SER A 404 -3.68 -25.47 17.05
N HIS A 405 -3.55 -26.71 17.53
CA HIS A 405 -4.46 -27.81 17.20
C HIS A 405 -4.51 -28.86 18.32
N LYS A 406 -5.59 -29.64 18.39
CA LYS A 406 -5.84 -30.64 19.46
C LYS A 406 -4.80 -31.77 19.57
N GLY A 407 -4.02 -32.00 18.50
CA GLY A 407 -2.93 -32.95 18.45
C GLY A 407 -3.03 -33.89 17.24
N TRP A 408 -1.90 -34.43 16.81
CA TRP A 408 -1.86 -35.29 15.62
C TRP A 408 -2.66 -36.59 15.83
N ARG A 409 -3.63 -36.83 14.93
CA ARG A 409 -4.56 -37.99 14.99
C ARG A 409 -5.45 -38.00 16.24
N VAL A 410 -5.57 -36.87 16.94
CA VAL A 410 -6.49 -36.70 18.06
C VAL A 410 -7.69 -35.94 17.52
N HIS A 411 -8.77 -36.67 17.20
CA HIS A 411 -10.00 -36.08 16.68
C HIS A 411 -11.23 -36.86 17.15
N ASP A 412 -12.37 -36.18 17.26
CA ASP A 412 -13.68 -36.80 17.54
C ASP A 412 -14.57 -36.92 16.29
N CYS A 413 -13.99 -36.60 15.12
CA CYS A 413 -14.67 -36.60 13.83
C CYS A 413 -15.04 -38.00 13.32
N SER A 414 -16.08 -38.05 12.49
CA SER A 414 -16.68 -39.27 11.97
C SER A 414 -15.64 -40.17 11.29
N PRO A 415 -15.52 -41.46 11.70
CA PRO A 415 -14.59 -42.40 11.10
C PRO A 415 -14.94 -42.76 9.64
N ARG A 416 -16.05 -42.25 9.11
CA ARG A 416 -16.45 -42.39 7.71
C ARG A 416 -16.09 -41.18 6.84
N HIS A 417 -15.24 -40.27 7.33
CA HIS A 417 -14.80 -39.09 6.58
C HIS A 417 -15.97 -38.15 6.17
N GLY A 418 -17.05 -38.15 6.95
CA GLY A 418 -18.19 -37.24 6.71
C GLY A 418 -17.86 -35.79 6.99
N ASP A 419 -16.85 -35.55 7.83
CA ASP A 419 -16.50 -34.25 8.40
C ASP A 419 -15.18 -33.72 7.80
N ASP A 420 -14.77 -34.23 6.63
CA ASP A 420 -13.56 -33.76 5.97
C ASP A 420 -13.77 -32.34 5.40
N VAL A 421 -12.88 -31.42 5.73
CA VAL A 421 -12.96 -30.04 5.27
C VAL A 421 -12.45 -29.87 3.84
N GLY A 422 -13.08 -28.98 3.10
CA GLY A 422 -12.62 -28.49 1.81
C GLY A 422 -12.48 -26.98 1.79
N VAL A 423 -11.64 -26.48 0.89
CA VAL A 423 -11.43 -25.05 0.68
C VAL A 423 -11.51 -24.70 -0.80
N VAL A 424 -11.86 -23.46 -1.07
CA VAL A 424 -11.76 -22.79 -2.36
C VAL A 424 -10.84 -21.60 -2.13
N CYS A 425 -9.69 -21.61 -2.80
CA CYS A 425 -8.73 -20.53 -2.85
C CYS A 425 -9.05 -19.62 -4.03
N ASP A 426 -8.75 -18.34 -3.89
CA ASP A 426 -8.83 -17.43 -5.01
C ASP A 426 -7.77 -17.79 -6.06
N THR A 427 -8.20 -18.01 -7.31
CA THR A 427 -7.31 -18.10 -8.47
C THR A 427 -6.84 -16.73 -8.95
N LEU A 428 -7.17 -15.67 -8.22
CA LEU A 428 -6.90 -14.30 -8.61
C LEU A 428 -5.42 -13.98 -8.40
N CYS A 429 -4.58 -14.43 -9.31
CA CYS A 429 -3.62 -13.50 -9.89
C CYS A 429 -4.42 -12.61 -10.85
N LEU A 430 -5.18 -11.64 -10.31
CA LEU A 430 -5.77 -10.61 -11.16
C LEU A 430 -4.61 -9.80 -11.73
N CYS A 431 -4.16 -10.16 -12.92
CA CYS A 431 -3.42 -9.25 -13.77
C CYS A 431 -4.39 -8.15 -14.24
N LEU A 432 -4.73 -7.24 -13.34
CA LEU A 432 -4.86 -5.84 -13.71
C LEU A 432 -3.67 -5.19 -13.05
N ASP A 433 -2.62 -4.95 -13.82
CA ASP A 433 -1.50 -4.11 -13.38
C ASP A 433 -1.98 -2.64 -13.26
N THR A 434 -2.93 -2.39 -12.35
CA THR A 434 -3.36 -1.04 -11.96
C THR A 434 -2.26 -0.33 -11.17
N SER A 435 -1.17 -1.03 -10.83
CA SER A 435 0.02 -0.41 -10.30
C SER A 435 0.66 0.49 -11.37
N ARG A 436 0.49 0.19 -12.66
CA ARG A 436 1.09 0.96 -13.76
C ARG A 436 0.11 1.75 -14.62
N ILE A 437 -1.19 1.69 -14.35
CA ILE A 437 -2.22 2.51 -15.01
C ILE A 437 -3.31 2.97 -14.03
N ARG A 438 -3.78 4.22 -14.17
CA ARG A 438 -4.88 4.78 -13.35
C ARG A 438 -5.69 5.83 -14.13
N LEU A 439 -6.92 6.08 -13.66
CA LEU A 439 -7.77 7.18 -14.12
C LEU A 439 -7.79 8.31 -13.09
N VAL A 440 -7.55 9.55 -13.52
CA VAL A 440 -7.47 10.74 -12.64
C VAL A 440 -8.37 11.86 -13.16
N GLY A 441 -9.02 12.59 -12.24
CA GLY A 441 -9.83 13.77 -12.58
C GLY A 441 -11.24 13.47 -13.08
N GLY A 442 -11.66 12.21 -13.10
CA GLY A 442 -13.05 11.82 -13.35
C GLY A 442 -13.93 11.91 -12.09
N SER A 443 -15.26 11.95 -12.28
CA SER A 443 -16.24 12.01 -11.20
C SER A 443 -16.54 10.64 -10.58
N SER A 444 -16.02 9.55 -11.17
CA SER A 444 -16.16 8.18 -10.68
C SER A 444 -14.96 7.31 -11.06
N ARG A 445 -14.85 6.09 -10.51
CA ARG A 445 -13.73 5.17 -10.79
C ARG A 445 -13.67 4.63 -12.22
N LYS A 446 -14.73 4.81 -13.01
CA LYS A 446 -14.86 4.33 -14.39
C LYS A 446 -14.50 5.38 -15.45
N GLU A 447 -14.14 6.60 -15.04
CA GLU A 447 -13.80 7.66 -15.97
C GLU A 447 -12.63 8.50 -15.47
N GLY A 448 -11.88 9.08 -16.39
CA GLY A 448 -10.80 10.01 -16.07
C GLY A 448 -9.73 10.09 -17.14
N ARG A 449 -8.77 10.99 -16.92
CA ARG A 449 -7.53 11.07 -17.69
C ARG A 449 -6.68 9.83 -17.42
N ILE A 450 -6.12 9.26 -18.47
CA ILE A 450 -5.27 8.07 -18.37
C ILE A 450 -3.88 8.50 -17.93
N GLU A 451 -3.42 7.94 -16.81
CA GLU A 451 -2.05 8.08 -16.35
C GLU A 451 -1.40 6.69 -16.26
N VAL A 452 -0.19 6.59 -16.81
CA VAL A 452 0.60 5.36 -16.84
C VAL A 452 1.95 5.58 -16.18
N ARG A 453 2.59 4.48 -15.77
CA ARG A 453 3.87 4.46 -15.09
C ARG A 453 4.76 3.34 -15.66
N PRO A 454 6.01 3.62 -16.08
CA PRO A 454 7.02 2.59 -16.37
C PRO A 454 7.26 1.66 -15.17
N ALA A 455 7.62 0.40 -15.39
CA ALA A 455 7.80 -0.57 -14.28
C ALA A 455 8.96 -0.21 -13.34
N ASP A 456 9.93 0.52 -13.87
CA ASP A 456 11.18 0.99 -13.28
C ASP A 456 11.08 2.43 -12.72
N SER A 457 9.93 3.10 -12.86
CA SER A 457 9.75 4.50 -12.46
C SER A 457 8.65 4.68 -11.41
N MET A 458 8.88 5.55 -10.43
CA MET A 458 7.85 5.96 -9.45
C MET A 458 7.01 7.16 -9.92
N THR A 459 7.29 7.73 -11.10
CA THR A 459 6.61 8.92 -11.59
C THR A 459 5.49 8.56 -12.57
N TRP A 460 4.31 9.14 -12.34
CA TRP A 460 3.15 9.02 -13.22
C TRP A 460 3.24 10.01 -14.36
N GLY A 461 2.78 9.61 -15.54
CA GLY A 461 2.74 10.46 -16.72
C GLY A 461 1.53 10.16 -17.58
N THR A 462 1.22 11.07 -18.50
CA THR A 462 -0.02 11.01 -19.30
C THR A 462 0.16 10.29 -20.64
N VAL A 463 -0.95 9.80 -21.18
CA VAL A 463 -1.05 9.31 -22.57
C VAL A 463 -1.58 10.45 -23.45
N CYS A 464 -0.96 10.69 -24.60
CA CYS A 464 -1.41 11.69 -25.56
C CYS A 464 -2.65 11.22 -26.33
N HIS A 465 -3.57 12.11 -26.66
CA HIS A 465 -4.79 11.77 -27.41
C HIS A 465 -4.56 11.64 -28.93
N ASN A 466 -3.36 11.92 -29.46
CA ASN A 466 -3.12 11.84 -30.90
C ASN A 466 -3.30 10.39 -31.36
N GLN A 467 -4.20 10.19 -32.33
CA GLN A 467 -4.60 8.88 -32.84
C GLN A 467 -5.20 7.92 -31.80
N PHE A 468 -5.43 8.37 -30.56
CA PHE A 468 -6.08 7.57 -29.53
C PHE A 468 -7.56 7.37 -29.88
N ASP A 469 -7.95 6.14 -30.18
CA ASP A 469 -9.28 5.78 -30.65
C ASP A 469 -10.05 4.86 -29.68
N MET A 470 -11.22 4.40 -30.10
CA MET A 470 -12.08 3.55 -29.26
C MET A 470 -11.45 2.18 -28.96
N LYS A 471 -10.57 1.64 -29.82
CA LYS A 471 -9.89 0.37 -29.58
C LYS A 471 -8.83 0.52 -28.51
N ASP A 472 -8.10 1.62 -28.52
CA ASP A 472 -7.15 1.96 -27.45
C ASP A 472 -7.85 2.11 -26.11
N ALA A 473 -8.98 2.84 -26.10
CA ALA A 473 -9.81 2.97 -24.92
C ALA A 473 -10.34 1.62 -24.43
N ASP A 474 -10.72 0.72 -25.33
CA ASP A 474 -11.25 -0.59 -24.98
C ASP A 474 -10.21 -1.43 -24.25
N VAL A 475 -8.97 -1.40 -24.72
CA VAL A 475 -7.83 -2.05 -24.04
C VAL A 475 -7.56 -1.40 -22.68
N VAL A 476 -7.62 -0.07 -22.55
CA VAL A 476 -7.49 0.63 -21.25
C VAL A 476 -8.57 0.17 -20.28
N CYS A 477 -9.83 0.14 -20.72
CA CYS A 477 -10.95 -0.22 -19.87
C CYS A 477 -10.89 -1.70 -19.46
N LYS A 478 -10.57 -2.61 -20.38
CA LYS A 478 -10.31 -4.03 -20.07
C LYS A 478 -9.15 -4.20 -19.08
N MET A 479 -8.06 -3.47 -19.28
CA MET A 479 -6.89 -3.46 -18.39
C MET A 479 -7.18 -2.84 -17.00
N LEU A 480 -8.26 -2.08 -16.85
CA LEU A 480 -8.75 -1.55 -15.56
C LEU A 480 -9.88 -2.39 -14.96
N GLY A 481 -10.26 -3.50 -15.60
CA GLY A 481 -11.27 -4.44 -15.10
C GLY A 481 -12.69 -4.15 -15.56
N TYR A 482 -12.85 -3.26 -16.55
CA TYR A 482 -14.13 -2.92 -17.15
C TYR A 482 -14.35 -3.66 -18.48
N PRO A 483 -15.58 -4.12 -18.78
CA PRO A 483 -15.87 -4.90 -19.99
C PRO A 483 -15.47 -4.23 -21.31
N SER A 484 -15.68 -2.92 -21.42
CA SER A 484 -15.38 -2.16 -22.64
C SER A 484 -15.25 -0.66 -22.39
N ALA A 485 -14.75 0.08 -23.38
CA ALA A 485 -14.83 1.54 -23.39
C ALA A 485 -16.18 2.03 -23.91
N GLN A 486 -16.77 2.98 -23.18
CA GLN A 486 -17.99 3.68 -23.58
C GLN A 486 -17.66 4.90 -24.45
N LEU A 487 -16.61 5.65 -24.09
CA LEU A 487 -16.29 6.90 -24.75
C LEU A 487 -14.80 7.28 -24.59
N VAL A 488 -14.25 7.89 -25.64
CA VAL A 488 -12.93 8.55 -25.62
C VAL A 488 -13.12 10.06 -25.37
N ARG A 489 -12.28 10.64 -24.50
CA ARG A 489 -12.25 12.07 -24.18
C ARG A 489 -10.88 12.65 -24.54
N ASN A 490 -10.87 13.63 -25.44
CA ASN A 490 -9.65 14.26 -25.93
C ASN A 490 -9.44 15.65 -25.31
N TYR A 491 -8.30 16.28 -25.61
CA TYR A 491 -7.97 17.66 -25.23
C TYR A 491 -8.05 17.92 -23.72
N ALA A 492 -7.50 17.00 -22.91
CA ALA A 492 -7.42 17.15 -21.45
C ALA A 492 -8.77 17.45 -20.78
N TYR A 493 -9.85 16.81 -21.25
CA TYR A 493 -11.21 16.96 -20.73
C TYR A 493 -11.32 16.81 -19.20
N PHE A 494 -10.54 15.89 -18.61
CA PHE A 494 -10.48 15.66 -17.15
C PHE A 494 -9.36 16.48 -16.46
N GLY A 495 -8.96 17.58 -17.08
CA GLY A 495 -7.85 18.45 -16.68
C GLY A 495 -6.50 18.05 -17.28
N PRO A 496 -5.54 18.99 -17.36
CA PRO A 496 -4.22 18.74 -17.93
C PRO A 496 -3.39 17.81 -17.05
N GLY A 497 -2.47 17.07 -17.68
CA GLY A 497 -1.51 16.22 -17.00
C GLY A 497 -0.51 17.01 -16.14
N ARG A 498 0.06 16.35 -15.13
CA ARG A 498 1.26 16.82 -14.41
C ARG A 498 2.34 15.75 -14.53
N GLY A 499 3.57 16.13 -14.84
CA GLY A 499 4.66 15.18 -15.06
C GLY A 499 4.84 14.80 -16.54
N PRO A 500 5.66 13.79 -16.87
CA PRO A 500 6.02 13.45 -18.25
C PRO A 500 4.84 12.93 -19.09
N ILE A 501 4.95 13.03 -20.42
CA ILE A 501 4.05 12.35 -21.37
C ILE A 501 4.74 11.06 -21.82
N TYR A 502 4.17 9.91 -21.46
CA TYR A 502 4.86 8.62 -21.62
C TYR A 502 4.56 7.91 -22.93
N MET A 503 3.38 8.13 -23.50
CA MET A 503 2.92 7.44 -24.71
C MET A 503 2.23 8.42 -25.65
N ASP A 504 2.49 8.28 -26.94
CA ASP A 504 1.84 9.00 -28.04
C ASP A 504 1.60 8.05 -29.23
N ASN A 505 0.65 8.39 -30.10
CA ASN A 505 0.27 7.61 -31.28
C ASN A 505 0.05 6.12 -30.98
N LEU A 506 -0.68 5.86 -29.90
CA LEU A 506 -1.04 4.51 -29.49
C LEU A 506 -1.92 3.86 -30.57
N ARG A 507 -1.64 2.59 -30.90
CA ARG A 507 -2.38 1.81 -31.88
C ARG A 507 -2.61 0.39 -31.38
N CYS A 508 -3.69 0.20 -30.65
CA CYS A 508 -4.20 -1.10 -30.25
C CYS A 508 -5.08 -1.73 -31.36
N ASN A 509 -5.11 -3.06 -31.42
CA ASN A 509 -5.99 -3.82 -32.29
C ASN A 509 -7.38 -4.05 -31.64
N GLY A 510 -7.44 -4.02 -30.30
CA GLY A 510 -8.65 -4.09 -29.46
C GLY A 510 -8.78 -5.39 -28.65
N ASP A 511 -7.92 -6.37 -28.92
CA ASP A 511 -7.83 -7.71 -28.32
C ASP A 511 -6.62 -7.87 -27.38
N GLU A 512 -5.81 -6.82 -27.22
CA GLU A 512 -4.72 -6.80 -26.27
C GLU A 512 -5.21 -6.82 -24.80
N ASN A 513 -4.54 -7.59 -23.95
CA ASN A 513 -4.83 -7.69 -22.51
C ASN A 513 -4.24 -6.53 -21.69
N SER A 514 -3.39 -5.70 -22.27
CA SER A 514 -2.74 -4.57 -21.61
C SER A 514 -2.40 -3.49 -22.61
N LEU A 515 -2.53 -2.23 -22.18
CA LEU A 515 -2.12 -1.05 -22.94
C LEU A 515 -0.64 -1.11 -23.36
N PHE A 516 0.20 -1.74 -22.54
CA PHE A 516 1.65 -1.85 -22.81
C PHE A 516 1.99 -2.80 -23.96
N ASN A 517 1.04 -3.63 -24.39
CA ASN A 517 1.22 -4.56 -25.50
C ASN A 517 0.77 -3.97 -26.84
N CYS A 518 0.18 -2.78 -26.84
CA CYS A 518 -0.18 -2.08 -28.07
C CYS A 518 1.06 -1.52 -28.77
N SER A 519 0.94 -1.23 -30.07
CA SER A 519 2.03 -0.60 -30.81
C SER A 519 2.09 0.89 -30.48
N TYR A 520 3.26 1.38 -30.06
CA TYR A 520 3.55 2.81 -29.87
C TYR A 520 5.05 3.09 -30.12
N PRO A 521 5.47 4.35 -30.36
CA PRO A 521 6.84 4.69 -30.77
C PRO A 521 7.93 4.55 -29.69
N GLY A 522 7.58 4.14 -28.45
CA GLY A 522 8.51 4.03 -27.31
C GLY A 522 8.16 4.93 -26.12
N TRP A 523 8.84 4.73 -24.99
CA TRP A 523 8.67 5.49 -23.75
C TRP A 523 9.42 6.83 -23.78
N MET A 524 8.84 7.87 -23.17
CA MET A 524 9.42 9.22 -23.07
C MET A 524 9.80 9.81 -24.43
N ILE A 525 8.77 10.12 -25.22
CA ILE A 525 9.00 10.90 -26.43
C ILE A 525 9.13 12.37 -26.01
N ASN A 526 10.32 12.95 -26.21
CA ASN A 526 10.48 14.41 -26.32
C ASN A 526 9.86 14.86 -27.65
N ASP A 527 8.57 14.58 -27.86
CA ASP A 527 7.86 14.94 -29.07
C ASP A 527 7.43 16.40 -28.95
N LEU A 528 7.84 17.22 -29.90
CA LEU A 528 7.39 18.61 -30.00
C LEU A 528 5.88 18.74 -30.33
N ASN A 529 5.13 17.62 -30.43
CA ASN A 529 3.76 17.58 -30.92
C ASN A 529 2.68 17.20 -29.88
N CYS A 530 3.04 16.99 -28.62
CA CYS A 530 2.07 16.76 -27.55
C CYS A 530 2.34 17.63 -26.33
N SER A 531 1.32 18.38 -25.87
CA SER A 531 1.35 19.15 -24.62
C SER A 531 0.46 18.52 -23.55
N HIS A 532 0.56 18.99 -22.30
CA HIS A 532 -0.30 18.51 -21.20
C HIS A 532 -1.80 18.78 -21.41
N ASP A 533 -2.15 19.68 -22.32
CA ASP A 533 -3.53 19.97 -22.73
C ASP A 533 -4.07 18.95 -23.74
N GLN A 534 -3.22 18.02 -24.20
CA GLN A 534 -3.56 16.97 -25.15
C GLN A 534 -3.63 15.58 -24.49
N ALA A 535 -3.83 15.50 -23.18
CA ALA A 535 -3.98 14.24 -22.48
C ALA A 535 -5.28 13.50 -22.89
N ALA A 536 -5.16 12.20 -23.14
CA ALA A 536 -6.26 11.28 -23.41
C ALA A 536 -7.00 10.90 -22.11
N GLY A 537 -8.31 10.74 -22.21
CA GLY A 537 -9.17 10.23 -21.17
C GLY A 537 -10.16 9.22 -21.70
N VAL A 538 -10.70 8.40 -20.81
CA VAL A 538 -11.69 7.37 -21.14
C VAL A 538 -12.85 7.39 -20.16
N GLU A 539 -13.99 6.92 -20.64
CA GLU A 539 -15.14 6.53 -19.83
C GLU A 539 -15.41 5.05 -20.14
N CYS A 540 -15.32 4.19 -19.14
CA CYS A 540 -15.48 2.75 -19.23
C CYS A 540 -16.91 2.32 -18.91
N THR A 541 -17.38 1.26 -19.56
CA THR A 541 -18.65 0.63 -19.23
C THR A 541 -18.51 -0.17 -17.93
N GLY A 542 -19.47 -0.09 -17.01
CA GLY A 542 -19.87 -1.27 -16.23
C GLY A 542 -21.04 -1.89 -16.98
N GLU A 543 -21.16 -3.22 -17.07
CA GLU A 543 -22.27 -3.80 -17.85
C GLU A 543 -23.60 -3.23 -17.34
N PRO A 544 -24.33 -2.46 -18.17
CA PRO A 544 -25.56 -1.83 -17.74
C PRO A 544 -26.64 -2.90 -17.66
N PHE A 545 -27.18 -3.08 -16.46
CA PHE A 545 -28.34 -3.93 -16.24
C PHE A 545 -29.47 -3.11 -15.61
N LEU A 546 -30.70 -3.47 -15.95
CA LEU A 546 -31.91 -2.91 -15.36
C LEU A 546 -32.46 -3.89 -14.33
N LEU A 547 -32.70 -3.41 -13.12
CA LEU A 547 -33.52 -4.14 -12.15
C LEU A 547 -34.98 -3.72 -12.30
N VAL A 548 -35.83 -4.66 -12.65
CA VAL A 548 -37.25 -4.44 -12.89
C VAL A 548 -38.06 -5.17 -11.84
N ALA A 549 -38.77 -4.39 -11.02
CA ALA A 549 -39.76 -4.91 -10.09
C ALA A 549 -41.08 -5.20 -10.82
N THR A 550 -41.63 -6.39 -10.64
CA THR A 550 -42.89 -6.83 -11.25
C THR A 550 -43.81 -7.53 -10.25
N ASN A 551 -45.02 -7.89 -10.70
CA ASN A 551 -45.90 -8.76 -9.92
C ASN A 551 -45.34 -10.20 -9.75
N GLY A 552 -44.36 -10.61 -10.56
CA GLY A 552 -43.78 -11.95 -10.54
C GLY A 552 -42.45 -12.07 -9.80
N GLY A 553 -41.85 -10.94 -9.41
CA GLY A 553 -40.50 -10.90 -8.83
C GLY A 553 -39.67 -9.70 -9.29
N ILE A 554 -38.38 -9.77 -8.97
CA ILE A 554 -37.36 -8.85 -9.50
C ILE A 554 -36.64 -9.56 -10.64
N PHE A 555 -36.47 -8.87 -11.75
CA PHE A 555 -35.73 -9.34 -12.92
C PHE A 555 -34.54 -8.42 -13.17
N GLN A 556 -33.37 -9.00 -13.40
CA GLN A 556 -32.25 -8.31 -14.01
C GLN A 556 -32.37 -8.46 -15.51
N ILE A 557 -32.32 -7.35 -16.24
CA ILE A 557 -32.31 -7.34 -17.70
C ILE A 557 -30.97 -6.75 -18.13
N GLU A 558 -30.18 -7.53 -18.85
CA GLU A 558 -28.97 -7.03 -19.49
C GLU A 558 -29.37 -6.06 -20.61
N VAL A 559 -28.86 -4.83 -20.56
CA VAL A 559 -29.25 -3.80 -21.53
C VAL A 559 -28.70 -4.10 -22.92
N LYS A 560 -27.62 -4.89 -23.01
CA LYS A 560 -26.92 -5.22 -24.25
C LYS A 560 -27.68 -6.17 -25.17
N ASP A 561 -28.30 -7.21 -24.61
CA ASP A 561 -28.98 -8.26 -25.38
C ASP A 561 -30.43 -8.53 -24.93
N GLY A 562 -30.88 -7.86 -23.86
CA GLY A 562 -32.22 -8.03 -23.31
C GLY A 562 -32.42 -9.36 -22.59
N SER A 563 -31.35 -10.11 -22.32
CA SER A 563 -31.43 -11.35 -21.54
C SER A 563 -31.93 -11.05 -20.13
N GLU A 564 -32.83 -11.91 -19.63
CA GLU A 564 -33.45 -11.73 -18.32
C GLU A 564 -33.06 -12.84 -17.36
N VAL A 565 -32.70 -12.46 -16.14
CA VAL A 565 -32.46 -13.37 -15.01
C VAL A 565 -33.41 -13.01 -13.88
N LYS A 566 -34.20 -13.99 -13.43
CA LYS A 566 -35.14 -13.81 -12.32
C LYS A 566 -34.39 -13.91 -11.00
N MET A 567 -34.36 -12.81 -10.26
CA MET A 567 -33.59 -12.67 -9.01
C MET A 567 -34.40 -12.98 -7.75
N SER A 568 -35.71 -12.72 -7.79
CA SER A 568 -36.60 -13.00 -6.65
C SER A 568 -37.98 -13.42 -7.14
N SER A 569 -38.76 -14.03 -6.26
CA SER A 569 -40.13 -14.46 -6.54
C SER A 569 -41.13 -13.71 -5.67
N GLY A 570 -42.32 -13.50 -6.23
CA GLY A 570 -43.42 -12.82 -5.53
C GLY A 570 -43.50 -11.32 -5.85
N ARG A 571 -44.65 -10.73 -5.53
CA ARG A 571 -44.99 -9.36 -5.90
C ARG A 571 -44.07 -8.33 -5.25
N VAL A 572 -43.34 -7.58 -6.08
CA VAL A 572 -42.47 -6.49 -5.67
C VAL A 572 -43.06 -5.16 -6.12
N TYR A 573 -43.16 -4.20 -5.21
CA TYR A 573 -43.75 -2.88 -5.48
C TYR A 573 -42.70 -1.79 -5.68
N SER A 574 -41.54 -1.91 -5.03
CA SER A 574 -40.41 -1.00 -5.16
C SER A 574 -39.13 -1.77 -4.92
N VAL A 575 -38.09 -1.47 -5.69
CA VAL A 575 -36.74 -2.02 -5.56
C VAL A 575 -35.73 -0.89 -5.69
N ASP A 576 -34.62 -1.02 -4.98
CA ASP A 576 -33.44 -0.19 -5.11
C ASP A 576 -32.18 -1.04 -4.90
N TYR A 577 -31.02 -0.58 -5.36
CA TYR A 577 -29.80 -1.39 -5.42
C TYR A 577 -28.58 -0.64 -4.91
N ASP A 578 -27.79 -1.30 -4.05
CA ASP A 578 -26.54 -0.75 -3.54
C ASP A 578 -25.32 -1.29 -4.30
N PRO A 579 -24.73 -0.52 -5.23
CA PRO A 579 -23.61 -0.99 -6.04
C PRO A 579 -22.32 -1.20 -5.23
N LYS A 580 -22.23 -0.66 -4.00
CA LYS A 580 -21.06 -0.84 -3.14
C LYS A 580 -21.02 -2.22 -2.48
N THR A 581 -22.19 -2.76 -2.14
CA THR A 581 -22.31 -3.99 -1.34
C THR A 581 -22.96 -5.15 -2.10
N ASP A 582 -23.45 -4.87 -3.31
CA ASP A 582 -24.18 -5.78 -4.20
C ASP A 582 -25.51 -6.31 -3.63
N PHE A 583 -26.11 -5.57 -2.69
CA PHE A 583 -27.43 -5.88 -2.15
C PHE A 583 -28.54 -5.14 -2.89
N MET A 584 -29.60 -5.88 -3.22
CA MET A 584 -30.89 -5.34 -3.63
C MET A 584 -31.79 -5.21 -2.41
N TYR A 585 -32.53 -4.13 -2.34
CA TYR A 585 -33.52 -3.86 -1.30
C TYR A 585 -34.87 -3.68 -1.94
N TRP A 586 -35.89 -4.38 -1.44
CA TRP A 586 -37.21 -4.27 -2.03
C TRP A 586 -38.33 -4.38 -1.01
N TYR A 587 -39.47 -3.80 -1.37
CA TYR A 587 -40.71 -3.92 -0.64
C TYR A 587 -41.65 -4.94 -1.31
N GLY A 588 -42.05 -5.96 -0.56
CA GLY A 588 -42.98 -7.00 -1.01
C GLY A 588 -43.73 -7.65 0.16
N TYR A 589 -45.03 -7.91 -0.01
CA TYR A 589 -45.90 -8.56 0.98
C TYR A 589 -45.81 -8.02 2.42
N ARG A 590 -45.81 -6.68 2.58
CA ARG A 590 -45.70 -5.97 3.87
C ARG A 590 -44.32 -5.99 4.53
N ASP A 591 -43.31 -6.54 3.86
CA ASP A 591 -41.95 -6.59 4.38
C ASP A 591 -41.00 -5.79 3.47
N ILE A 592 -39.99 -5.18 4.09
CA ILE A 592 -38.80 -4.73 3.38
C ILE A 592 -37.75 -5.83 3.54
N LYS A 593 -37.25 -6.31 2.41
CA LYS A 593 -36.29 -7.40 2.31
C LYS A 593 -35.03 -6.93 1.62
N ARG A 594 -33.93 -7.61 1.91
CA ARG A 594 -32.70 -7.50 1.12
C ARG A 594 -32.17 -8.87 0.75
N ALA A 595 -31.45 -8.94 -0.36
CA ALA A 595 -30.69 -10.10 -0.80
C ALA A 595 -29.62 -9.63 -1.79
N ARG A 596 -28.59 -10.45 -1.98
CA ARG A 596 -27.63 -10.25 -3.08
C ARG A 596 -28.30 -10.54 -4.42
N ARG A 597 -27.69 -10.10 -5.52
CA ARG A 597 -28.21 -10.35 -6.88
C ARG A 597 -28.32 -11.83 -7.23
N ASP A 598 -27.46 -12.68 -6.67
CA ASP A 598 -27.53 -14.14 -6.81
C ASP A 598 -28.65 -14.80 -5.97
N GLY A 599 -29.44 -14.00 -5.23
CA GLY A 599 -30.50 -14.46 -4.34
C GLY A 599 -30.01 -14.94 -2.97
N SER A 600 -28.71 -14.95 -2.72
CA SER A 600 -28.14 -15.33 -1.42
C SER A 600 -28.33 -14.24 -0.36
N GLY A 601 -28.28 -14.66 0.91
CA GLY A 601 -28.41 -13.74 2.04
C GLY A 601 -29.76 -13.03 2.10
N GLN A 602 -30.84 -13.69 1.63
CA GLN A 602 -32.17 -13.11 1.68
C GLN A 602 -32.64 -12.99 3.13
N GLU A 603 -32.99 -11.78 3.54
CA GLU A 603 -33.48 -11.48 4.88
C GLU A 603 -34.58 -10.43 4.84
N THR A 604 -35.47 -10.49 5.82
CA THR A 604 -36.44 -9.42 6.10
C THR A 604 -35.82 -8.45 7.08
N ILE A 605 -35.58 -7.22 6.65
CA ILE A 605 -34.98 -6.16 7.49
C ILE A 605 -36.02 -5.39 8.29
N VAL A 606 -37.24 -5.23 7.76
CA VAL A 606 -38.36 -4.60 8.47
C VAL A 606 -39.65 -5.34 8.12
N SER A 607 -40.34 -5.84 9.14
CA SER A 607 -41.64 -6.51 9.00
C SER A 607 -42.80 -5.55 9.26
N ASP A 608 -44.00 -5.95 8.81
CA ASP A 608 -45.26 -5.23 9.08
C ASP A 608 -45.31 -3.77 8.56
N VAL A 609 -44.53 -3.47 7.53
CA VAL A 609 -44.50 -2.16 6.88
C VAL A 609 -45.83 -1.90 6.17
N ALA A 610 -46.52 -0.86 6.65
CA ALA A 610 -47.78 -0.38 6.10
C ALA A 610 -47.58 0.15 4.67
N ARG A 611 -48.01 -0.63 3.67
CA ARG A 611 -48.08 -0.30 2.23
C ARG A 611 -47.08 0.77 1.78
N ALA A 612 -45.80 0.39 1.74
CA ALA A 612 -44.77 1.28 1.24
C ALA A 612 -44.94 1.54 -0.27
N ARG A 613 -44.81 2.80 -0.69
CA ARG A 613 -44.93 3.20 -2.10
C ARG A 613 -43.59 3.25 -2.83
N CYS A 614 -42.58 3.76 -2.16
CA CYS A 614 -41.25 3.94 -2.75
C CYS A 614 -40.20 3.65 -1.68
N LEU A 615 -39.13 2.98 -2.08
CA LEU A 615 -37.95 2.69 -1.28
C LEU A 615 -36.73 3.39 -1.90
N ARG A 616 -35.90 4.03 -1.08
CA ARG A 616 -34.63 4.65 -1.49
C ARG A 616 -33.48 4.35 -0.54
N LEU A 617 -32.30 4.13 -1.12
CA LEU A 617 -31.07 3.85 -0.39
C LEU A 617 -30.19 5.08 -0.29
N ASP A 618 -29.74 5.36 0.93
CA ASP A 618 -28.64 6.29 1.18
C ASP A 618 -27.31 5.52 1.14
N HIS A 619 -26.57 5.70 0.06
CA HIS A 619 -25.27 5.04 -0.17
C HIS A 619 -24.12 5.63 0.66
N ALA A 620 -24.29 6.80 1.26
CA ALA A 620 -23.27 7.49 2.04
C ALA A 620 -23.47 7.25 3.55
N GLY A 621 -24.69 7.43 4.05
CA GLY A 621 -25.05 7.29 5.46
C GLY A 621 -25.59 5.91 5.86
N GLY A 622 -25.75 4.97 4.92
CA GLY A 622 -26.02 3.56 5.24
C GLY A 622 -27.46 3.26 5.67
N ASN A 623 -28.42 4.06 5.22
CA ASN A 623 -29.83 3.96 5.60
C ASN A 623 -30.75 3.56 4.44
N VAL A 624 -31.94 3.08 4.79
CA VAL A 624 -33.05 2.77 3.87
C VAL A 624 -34.23 3.63 4.28
N TYR A 625 -34.78 4.38 3.31
CA TYR A 625 -35.95 5.24 3.49
C TYR A 625 -37.14 4.68 2.71
N TRP A 626 -38.32 4.80 3.28
CA TRP A 626 -39.55 4.49 2.57
C TRP A 626 -40.70 5.41 2.96
N SER A 627 -41.62 5.60 2.02
CA SER A 627 -42.87 6.33 2.25
C SER A 627 -44.05 5.38 2.35
N ASP A 628 -45.01 5.70 3.22
CA ASP A 628 -46.29 4.99 3.33
C ASP A 628 -47.45 5.73 2.63
N ASP A 629 -48.58 5.04 2.49
CA ASP A 629 -49.83 5.59 1.93
C ASP A 629 -50.40 6.78 2.75
N ALA A 630 -50.00 6.92 4.01
CA ALA A 630 -50.41 8.01 4.91
C ALA A 630 -49.50 9.25 4.83
N GLY A 631 -48.43 9.20 4.03
CA GLY A 631 -47.50 10.32 3.83
C GLY A 631 -46.38 10.39 4.87
N HIS A 632 -46.21 9.37 5.71
CA HIS A 632 -45.05 9.29 6.61
C HIS A 632 -43.81 8.82 5.86
N ILE A 633 -42.67 9.35 6.27
CA ILE A 633 -41.35 8.89 5.83
C ILE A 633 -40.69 8.19 7.00
N SER A 634 -40.30 6.95 6.80
CA SER A 634 -39.61 6.16 7.81
C SER A 634 -38.21 5.83 7.34
N VAL A 635 -37.32 5.59 8.30
CA VAL A 635 -35.93 5.22 8.06
C VAL A 635 -35.54 4.05 8.95
N ALA A 636 -34.71 3.17 8.41
CA ALA A 636 -33.99 2.14 9.14
C ALA A 636 -32.54 2.11 8.63
N ARG A 637 -31.62 1.55 9.42
CA ARG A 637 -30.31 1.17 8.89
C ARG A 637 -30.47 0.04 7.88
N LYS A 638 -29.48 -0.11 7.01
CA LYS A 638 -29.43 -1.18 5.99
C LYS A 638 -29.48 -2.61 6.53
N ASP A 639 -29.24 -2.81 7.83
CA ASP A 639 -29.36 -4.08 8.57
C ASP A 639 -30.71 -4.25 9.29
N GLY A 640 -31.65 -3.31 9.13
CA GLY A 640 -32.96 -3.33 9.79
C GLY A 640 -32.98 -2.73 11.20
N SER A 641 -31.83 -2.35 11.75
CA SER A 641 -31.76 -1.72 13.06
C SER A 641 -32.19 -0.23 13.02
N PHE A 642 -32.51 0.33 14.19
CA PHE A 642 -32.87 1.75 14.35
C PHE A 642 -34.05 2.22 13.48
N VAL A 643 -35.11 1.42 13.39
CA VAL A 643 -36.36 1.82 12.72
C VAL A 643 -36.97 3.03 13.43
N ARG A 644 -37.18 4.13 12.70
CA ARG A 644 -37.89 5.31 13.19
C ARG A 644 -38.73 5.97 12.10
N THR A 645 -39.89 6.48 12.47
CA THR A 645 -40.65 7.41 11.62
C THR A 645 -40.08 8.81 11.79
N LEU A 646 -39.72 9.46 10.70
CA LEU A 646 -39.25 10.84 10.73
C LEU A 646 -40.44 11.76 11.01
N THR A 647 -40.50 12.33 12.21
CA THR A 647 -41.52 13.32 12.55
C THR A 647 -41.27 14.60 11.77
N ILE A 648 -42.04 14.82 10.71
CA ILE A 648 -42.07 16.12 10.02
C ILE A 648 -42.83 17.07 10.96
N ARG A 649 -42.09 17.95 11.67
CA ARG A 649 -42.66 18.87 12.67
C ARG A 649 -43.67 19.87 12.10
N THR A 650 -43.78 19.96 10.78
CA THR A 650 -44.75 20.79 10.07
C THR A 650 -45.65 19.92 9.19
N LEU A 651 -46.95 19.98 9.49
CA LEU A 651 -48.06 19.25 8.89
C LEU A 651 -48.31 19.67 7.41
N THR A 652 -47.37 19.42 6.51
CA THR A 652 -47.42 19.91 5.12
C THR A 652 -46.96 18.91 4.07
N LEU A 653 -47.21 17.61 4.26
CA LEU A 653 -47.35 16.71 3.11
C LEU A 653 -48.84 16.38 3.00
N GLN A 654 -49.58 17.19 2.23
CA GLN A 654 -50.95 16.82 1.86
C GLN A 654 -50.88 15.74 0.77
N GLY A 655 -51.33 14.53 1.11
CA GLY A 655 -51.39 13.40 0.20
C GLY A 655 -50.26 12.37 0.39
N SER A 656 -50.40 11.24 -0.30
CA SER A 656 -49.43 10.13 -0.27
C SER A 656 -48.13 10.50 -0.99
N ALA A 657 -46.98 10.34 -0.33
CA ALA A 657 -45.67 10.55 -0.95
C ALA A 657 -45.35 9.43 -1.95
N GLY A 658 -45.57 9.71 -3.24
CA GLY A 658 -45.46 8.72 -4.32
C GLY A 658 -44.02 8.38 -4.76
N GLN A 659 -43.05 9.25 -4.46
CA GLN A 659 -41.65 9.05 -4.85
C GLN A 659 -40.72 9.73 -3.85
N LEU A 660 -39.55 9.13 -3.63
CA LEU A 660 -38.45 9.68 -2.84
C LEU A 660 -37.21 9.85 -3.74
N VAL A 661 -36.45 10.90 -3.49
CA VAL A 661 -35.13 11.17 -4.11
C VAL A 661 -34.21 11.68 -3.01
N LEU A 662 -32.98 11.16 -2.97
CA LEU A 662 -31.94 11.52 -2.00
C LEU A 662 -30.84 12.33 -2.72
N ASP A 663 -30.05 13.12 -2.00
CA ASP A 663 -28.91 13.84 -2.57
C ASP A 663 -27.77 12.85 -2.84
N PRO A 664 -27.45 12.55 -4.12
CA PRO A 664 -26.46 11.54 -4.44
C PRO A 664 -25.03 11.86 -3.93
N ARG A 665 -24.75 13.10 -3.51
CA ARG A 665 -23.42 13.50 -2.99
C ARG A 665 -23.29 13.39 -1.48
N ASN A 666 -24.38 13.57 -0.74
CA ASN A 666 -24.34 13.72 0.72
C ASN A 666 -25.24 12.72 1.48
N GLY A 667 -26.08 11.95 0.77
CA GLY A 667 -27.12 11.10 1.36
C GLY A 667 -28.46 11.83 1.43
#